data_AF-A0A7S2DHN8-F1
#
_entry.id   AF-A0A7S2DHN8-F1
#
_cell.length_a   1.000
_cell.length_b   1.000
_cell.length_c   1.000
_cell.angle_alpha   90.00
_cell.angle_beta   90.00
_cell.angle_gamma   90.00
#
_symmetry.space_group_name_H-M   'P 1'
#
loop_
_entity.id
_entity.type
_entity.pdbx_description
1 polymer ?
#
loop_
_entity_poly.entity_id
_entity_poly.type
_entity_poly.pdbx_seq_one_letter_code
_entity_poly.pdbx_strand_id
1 'polypeptide(L)'
;AEEKAAAETAANEAAKKAATDKAAEEKAAAEKAKEKAAKEKAAKEAAVDAPTVSADLVIKSRDAKLHENLVLRVQDTGGQPIFLSILELLTTPAGTVYMIVFSLAKLQEAFEDTVETTIGQLKSIQAFAAGAPLILAGTRKAEVGHTTAHSHPDRDDECVADELALNALSERLLNELQRRCAPAIVGLLYDEVSGRCFFGIENSKGFDGDATIRELVMAIERAAYLLPSMSVRVPLSWLLVMDTLRKLSLTERRVELKRVRQIAKKHGLPSSVQITLDDELSAMLTFFHSLNAVLWYDTPSLRDLVVLDPQWVIDACTCFIRDFKLQDHTQFHERMNKIDQRAIREEPEAWELLTGGKAILKKRLLQLLWSDAEFASHTAALLDLIQRFALAVPVPRKSDEWIVPPLLVDVHPSAPPSAWPHPPNDAAELRIHFQLKGDTTPVDQLFFTSKELEAGFLPDAIFHRIATGALGLSDSSKFESCIERTLAYLVLDKEPVTLRKLPQASSIGVLFHSNGMSGGAMALDRLRVLLSEGLTEYRNLRFCILTPLRESRDDSWVDLDALGALPDTAFLKDARGRPIAISTLKEKLSLWLTQQCEFCFLSADKLRSSTPSTFPAFMRLQDMRKHYDDWMVYKTISFKKACLGDYVGEFLAVSHRWETREAPDTTGAQLLALREYIRSQPQIRYIFFDQCSLPQGGDKTPAEKAAFAQQLPNINLLYLGCRVLILLDRSYSSRFWCSYECWLSFMMATRGGLISADEAKLRCHVECLHGTPPATKIALKEEWLHMTAEDAFIKLGSPDVTVTNESDKQMQLPKVRSMNQLVVELMTKLEHNSAAPTRLVVGTGATTHPELPTTASIASRRRLEAAQRRAEKRSVTSQIAAAALHFFDRKTLPTSSAVRIGSSAGGSGGGGNTLTFMEKVQMIKEYLRIDADAPKAVLAEANQQMGITAEGALPAQAEVLYAAIGFKP
;
A
#
# COMPACT_ATOMS: atom_id res chain seq x y z
N ALA A 1 -30.83 -68.31 40.72
CA ALA A 1 -31.08 -68.16 39.27
C ALA A 1 -32.23 -67.19 39.03
N GLU A 2 -33.40 -67.43 39.63
CA GLU A 2 -34.60 -66.58 39.50
C GLU A 2 -34.38 -65.12 39.93
N GLU A 3 -33.66 -64.84 41.04
CA GLU A 3 -33.29 -63.47 41.42
C GLU A 3 -32.51 -62.71 40.33
N LYS A 4 -31.66 -63.40 39.56
CA LYS A 4 -30.87 -62.76 38.49
C LYS A 4 -31.75 -62.40 37.30
N ALA A 5 -32.71 -63.27 36.95
CA ALA A 5 -33.70 -63.01 35.91
C ALA A 5 -34.66 -61.87 36.31
N ALA A 6 -35.07 -61.80 37.58
CA ALA A 6 -35.86 -60.70 38.12
C ALA A 6 -35.09 -59.36 38.05
N ALA A 7 -33.80 -59.36 38.42
CA ALA A 7 -32.95 -58.17 38.34
C ALA A 7 -32.73 -57.68 36.89
N GLU A 8 -32.48 -58.58 35.93
CA GLU A 8 -32.36 -58.23 34.50
C GLU A 8 -33.69 -57.69 33.93
N THR A 9 -34.83 -58.23 34.38
CA THR A 9 -36.16 -57.74 33.96
C THR A 9 -36.41 -56.32 34.47
N ALA A 10 -36.16 -56.08 35.76
CA ALA A 10 -36.30 -54.75 36.36
C ALA A 10 -35.32 -53.71 35.75
N ALA A 11 -34.10 -54.10 35.41
CA ALA A 11 -33.13 -53.24 34.74
C ALA A 11 -33.60 -52.85 33.32
N ASN A 12 -34.17 -53.79 32.57
CA ASN A 12 -34.74 -53.51 31.24
C ASN A 12 -35.98 -52.59 31.31
N GLU A 13 -36.86 -52.75 32.30
CA GLU A 13 -37.99 -51.84 32.49
C GLU A 13 -37.54 -50.42 32.89
N ALA A 14 -36.53 -50.30 33.76
CA ALA A 14 -35.94 -49.01 34.12
C ALA A 14 -35.29 -48.31 32.91
N ALA A 15 -34.53 -49.05 32.10
CA ALA A 15 -33.93 -48.51 30.88
C ALA A 15 -34.98 -48.07 29.85
N LYS A 16 -36.06 -48.84 29.69
CA LYS A 16 -37.17 -48.52 28.80
C LYS A 16 -37.92 -47.26 29.26
N LYS A 17 -38.10 -47.09 30.57
CA LYS A 17 -38.70 -45.88 31.16
C LYS A 17 -37.83 -44.65 30.95
N ALA A 18 -36.53 -44.73 31.21
CA ALA A 18 -35.59 -43.63 30.98
C ALA A 18 -35.56 -43.19 29.50
N ALA A 19 -35.68 -44.13 28.55
CA ALA A 19 -35.78 -43.82 27.13
C ALA A 19 -37.08 -43.07 26.77
N THR A 20 -38.23 -43.44 27.37
CA THR A 20 -39.49 -42.69 27.17
C THR A 20 -39.47 -41.31 27.83
N ASP A 21 -38.89 -41.17 29.02
CA ASP A 21 -38.79 -39.89 29.72
C ASP A 21 -37.90 -38.91 28.93
N LYS A 22 -36.75 -39.38 28.41
CA LYS A 22 -35.88 -38.59 27.53
C LYS A 22 -36.58 -38.17 26.22
N ALA A 23 -37.33 -39.07 25.60
CA ALA A 23 -38.10 -38.74 24.39
C ALA A 23 -39.21 -37.70 24.65
N ALA A 24 -39.77 -37.66 25.86
CA ALA A 24 -40.73 -36.63 26.28
C ALA A 24 -40.05 -35.27 26.49
N GLU A 25 -38.85 -35.23 27.10
CA GLU A 25 -38.05 -34.00 27.24
C GLU A 25 -37.62 -33.44 25.88
N GLU A 26 -37.10 -34.28 24.99
CA GLU A 26 -36.72 -33.88 23.61
C GLU A 26 -37.91 -33.32 22.83
N LYS A 27 -39.12 -33.91 23.00
CA LYS A 27 -40.35 -33.40 22.39
C LYS A 27 -40.79 -32.06 22.99
N ALA A 28 -40.73 -31.90 24.31
CA ALA A 28 -41.08 -30.65 24.99
C ALA A 28 -40.11 -29.51 24.63
N ALA A 29 -38.82 -29.82 24.47
CA ALA A 29 -37.82 -28.88 23.96
C ALA A 29 -38.12 -28.46 22.52
N ALA A 30 -38.50 -29.42 21.65
CA ALA A 30 -38.89 -29.14 20.26
C ALA A 30 -40.18 -28.30 20.16
N GLU A 31 -41.16 -28.48 21.04
CA GLU A 31 -42.36 -27.64 21.09
C GLU A 31 -42.04 -26.22 21.58
N LYS A 32 -41.22 -26.05 22.63
CA LYS A 32 -40.74 -24.72 23.06
C LYS A 32 -39.92 -24.02 21.96
N ALA A 33 -39.10 -24.75 21.22
CA ALA A 33 -38.35 -24.21 20.08
C ALA A 33 -39.29 -23.74 18.96
N LYS A 34 -40.35 -24.51 18.64
CA LYS A 34 -41.39 -24.09 17.68
C LYS A 34 -42.17 -22.86 18.16
N GLU A 35 -42.51 -22.78 19.45
CA GLU A 35 -43.23 -21.63 19.99
C GLU A 35 -42.37 -20.35 19.97
N LYS A 36 -41.07 -20.48 20.30
CA LYS A 36 -40.09 -19.38 20.16
C LYS A 36 -39.95 -18.94 18.70
N ALA A 37 -39.79 -19.88 17.77
CA ALA A 37 -39.71 -19.60 16.34
C ALA A 37 -41.00 -18.96 15.79
N ALA A 38 -42.18 -19.34 16.31
CA ALA A 38 -43.45 -18.71 15.95
C ALA A 38 -43.55 -17.26 16.48
N LYS A 39 -43.07 -16.99 17.69
CA LYS A 39 -43.01 -15.61 18.25
C LYS A 39 -42.00 -14.74 17.52
N GLU A 40 -40.82 -15.25 17.18
CA GLU A 40 -39.82 -14.56 16.36
C GLU A 40 -40.33 -14.32 14.92
N LYS A 41 -41.05 -15.30 14.35
CA LYS A 41 -41.71 -15.13 13.05
C LYS A 41 -42.79 -14.05 13.09
N ALA A 42 -43.66 -14.04 14.09
CA ALA A 42 -44.70 -13.01 14.25
C ALA A 42 -44.08 -11.61 14.46
N ALA A 43 -42.99 -11.49 15.21
CA ALA A 43 -42.25 -10.24 15.35
C ALA A 43 -41.59 -9.78 14.04
N LYS A 44 -41.09 -10.70 13.21
CA LYS A 44 -40.58 -10.40 11.86
C LYS A 44 -41.72 -10.03 10.89
N GLU A 45 -42.84 -10.73 10.89
CA GLU A 45 -43.99 -10.42 10.02
C GLU A 45 -44.58 -9.04 10.36
N ALA A 46 -44.65 -8.66 11.64
CA ALA A 46 -45.02 -7.31 12.07
C ALA A 46 -44.01 -6.22 11.63
N ALA A 47 -42.76 -6.58 11.31
CA ALA A 47 -41.76 -5.68 10.75
C ALA A 47 -41.75 -5.66 9.20
N VAL A 48 -42.41 -6.62 8.54
CA VAL A 48 -42.53 -6.71 7.07
C VAL A 48 -43.72 -5.90 6.53
N ASP A 49 -44.79 -5.73 7.34
CA ASP A 49 -45.89 -4.80 7.03
C ASP A 49 -45.56 -3.32 7.29
N ALA A 50 -44.38 -3.02 7.84
CA ALA A 50 -43.83 -1.67 7.78
C ALA A 50 -43.37 -1.40 6.34
N PRO A 51 -43.76 -0.26 5.72
CA PRO A 51 -43.34 0.04 4.36
C PRO A 51 -41.82 0.07 4.29
N THR A 52 -41.24 -0.61 3.28
CA THR A 52 -39.80 -0.66 3.06
C THR A 52 -39.23 0.75 3.00
N VAL A 53 -38.59 1.17 4.10
CA VAL A 53 -38.06 2.53 4.22
C VAL A 53 -36.90 2.65 3.23
N SER A 54 -37.10 3.41 2.16
CA SER A 54 -36.01 3.82 1.27
C SER A 54 -34.93 4.48 2.13
N ALA A 55 -33.66 4.11 1.95
CA ALA A 55 -32.52 4.50 2.79
C ALA A 55 -32.11 5.99 2.70
N ASP A 56 -33.05 6.87 2.39
CA ASP A 56 -32.96 8.32 2.45
C ASP A 56 -33.56 8.79 3.80
N LEU A 57 -32.70 9.01 4.81
CA LEU A 57 -33.10 9.68 6.04
C LEU A 57 -33.25 11.20 5.77
N VAL A 58 -34.36 11.59 5.15
CA VAL A 58 -34.67 13.01 4.88
C VAL A 58 -35.17 13.69 6.15
N ILE A 59 -34.27 14.36 6.86
CA ILE A 59 -34.63 15.22 7.98
C ILE A 59 -35.39 16.45 7.46
N LYS A 60 -36.56 16.70 8.03
CA LYS A 60 -37.53 17.66 7.47
C LYS A 60 -37.16 19.10 7.74
N SER A 61 -37.19 19.89 6.67
CA SER A 61 -37.25 21.35 6.67
C SER A 61 -38.16 21.93 7.77
N ARG A 62 -37.61 22.89 8.53
CA ARG A 62 -38.38 23.92 9.22
C ARG A 62 -37.96 25.30 8.71
N ASP A 63 -38.95 26.00 8.19
CA ASP A 63 -38.99 27.43 7.85
C ASP A 63 -38.09 27.94 6.71
N ALA A 64 -38.65 28.93 5.99
CA ALA A 64 -38.21 29.35 4.67
C ALA A 64 -36.98 30.27 4.68
N LYS A 65 -35.81 29.68 4.94
CA LYS A 65 -34.50 30.21 4.53
C LYS A 65 -33.78 29.14 3.71
N LEU A 66 -32.83 29.55 2.86
CA LEU A 66 -31.92 28.59 2.20
C LEU A 66 -31.05 27.96 3.30
N HIS A 67 -31.47 26.80 3.80
CA HIS A 67 -30.73 26.03 4.78
C HIS A 67 -29.91 24.93 4.12
N GLU A 68 -28.76 24.64 4.74
CA GLU A 68 -27.79 23.64 4.33
C GLU A 68 -28.42 22.24 4.50
N ASN A 69 -28.94 21.69 3.40
CA ASN A 69 -29.58 20.39 3.41
C ASN A 69 -28.53 19.27 3.41
N LEU A 70 -28.09 18.85 4.61
CA LEU A 70 -27.32 17.64 4.79
C LEU A 70 -28.11 16.42 4.26
N VAL A 71 -27.44 15.58 3.45
CA VAL A 71 -27.99 14.32 2.94
C VAL A 71 -27.10 13.18 3.42
N LEU A 72 -27.66 12.28 4.22
CA LEU A 72 -26.98 11.08 4.69
C LEU A 72 -27.49 9.85 3.93
N ARG A 73 -26.57 9.01 3.47
CA ARG A 73 -26.85 7.65 2.98
C ARG A 73 -26.38 6.67 4.04
N VAL A 74 -27.29 5.85 4.56
CA VAL A 74 -26.94 4.76 5.48
C VAL A 74 -26.64 3.51 4.67
N GLN A 75 -25.49 2.90 4.94
CA GLN A 75 -25.10 1.63 4.32
C GLN A 75 -24.85 0.61 5.43
N ASP A 76 -25.70 -0.41 5.49
CA ASP A 76 -25.50 -1.59 6.34
C ASP A 76 -24.98 -2.74 5.46
N THR A 77 -23.80 -3.26 5.79
CA THR A 77 -23.18 -4.40 5.09
C THR A 77 -23.36 -5.73 5.81
N GLY A 78 -24.16 -5.75 6.90
CA GLY A 78 -24.42 -6.92 7.71
C GLY A 78 -23.24 -7.34 8.59
N GLY A 79 -23.56 -7.96 9.73
CA GLY A 79 -22.55 -8.41 10.71
C GLY A 79 -21.83 -9.72 10.38
N GLN A 80 -21.98 -10.28 9.17
CA GLN A 80 -21.30 -11.55 8.83
C GLN A 80 -19.86 -11.27 8.36
N PRO A 81 -18.84 -11.97 8.90
CA PRO A 81 -17.44 -11.76 8.51
C PRO A 81 -17.16 -11.88 7.01
N ILE A 82 -17.96 -12.65 6.28
CA ILE A 82 -17.80 -12.83 4.82
C ILE A 82 -18.00 -11.52 4.04
N PHE A 83 -18.90 -10.64 4.50
CA PHE A 83 -19.18 -9.35 3.86
C PHE A 83 -18.16 -8.26 4.19
N LEU A 84 -17.27 -8.47 5.17
CA LEU A 84 -16.17 -7.54 5.44
C LEU A 84 -15.22 -7.38 4.24
N SER A 85 -15.12 -8.42 3.40
CA SER A 85 -14.39 -8.35 2.13
C SER A 85 -15.06 -7.40 1.11
N ILE A 86 -16.38 -7.26 1.16
CA ILE A 86 -17.16 -6.37 0.27
C ILE A 86 -17.11 -4.92 0.77
N LEU A 87 -16.93 -4.68 2.07
CA LEU A 87 -16.73 -3.30 2.59
C LEU A 87 -15.57 -2.57 1.91
N GLU A 88 -14.50 -3.29 1.55
CA GLU A 88 -13.33 -2.70 0.87
C GLU A 88 -13.68 -2.05 -0.49
N LEU A 89 -14.69 -2.57 -1.19
CA LEU A 89 -15.22 -2.01 -2.45
C LEU A 89 -15.92 -0.66 -2.25
N LEU A 90 -16.48 -0.43 -1.07
CA LEU A 90 -17.48 0.59 -0.78
C LEU A 90 -16.97 1.70 0.17
N THR A 91 -15.71 1.59 0.60
CA THR A 91 -15.10 2.47 1.60
C THR A 91 -14.57 3.76 0.95
N THR A 92 -15.16 4.91 1.28
CA THR A 92 -14.81 6.22 0.69
C THR A 92 -14.35 7.25 1.74
N PRO A 93 -13.03 7.45 1.95
CA PRO A 93 -12.52 8.23 3.10
C PRO A 93 -12.96 9.69 3.21
N ALA A 94 -13.39 10.32 2.11
CA ALA A 94 -13.67 11.77 2.06
C ALA A 94 -15.12 12.14 2.39
N GLY A 95 -16.03 11.16 2.41
CA GLY A 95 -17.48 11.38 2.48
C GLY A 95 -18.22 10.45 3.45
N THR A 96 -17.52 9.72 4.32
CA THR A 96 -18.12 8.68 5.18
C THR A 96 -17.85 8.95 6.66
N VAL A 97 -18.92 8.94 7.46
CA VAL A 97 -18.86 8.76 8.91
C VAL A 97 -18.96 7.27 9.20
N TYR A 98 -18.03 6.71 9.97
CA TYR A 98 -18.02 5.29 10.30
C TYR A 98 -18.67 5.06 11.66
N MET A 99 -19.54 4.06 11.76
CA MET A 99 -20.17 3.65 13.01
C MET A 99 -19.93 2.17 13.26
N ILE A 100 -19.28 1.83 14.37
CA ILE A 100 -19.15 0.46 14.86
C ILE A 100 -20.26 0.20 15.87
N VAL A 101 -21.03 -0.87 15.64
CA VAL A 101 -22.15 -1.28 16.49
C VAL A 101 -21.80 -2.56 17.22
N PHE A 102 -21.88 -2.57 18.54
CA PHE A 102 -21.71 -3.77 19.38
C PHE A 102 -22.86 -3.90 20.40
N SER A 103 -22.88 -4.99 21.16
CA SER A 103 -23.85 -5.21 22.24
C SER A 103 -23.19 -4.93 23.58
N LEU A 104 -23.84 -4.11 24.42
CA LEU A 104 -23.34 -3.78 25.75
C LEU A 104 -23.39 -4.97 26.71
N ALA A 105 -24.43 -5.81 26.62
CA ALA A 105 -24.47 -7.09 27.32
C ALA A 105 -23.25 -7.97 27.01
N LYS A 106 -22.90 -8.11 25.71
CA LYS A 106 -21.68 -8.82 25.30
C LYS A 106 -20.40 -8.14 25.77
N LEU A 107 -20.33 -6.80 25.78
CA LEU A 107 -19.19 -6.08 26.33
C LEU A 107 -19.03 -6.34 27.84
N GLN A 108 -20.12 -6.52 28.58
CA GLN A 108 -20.11 -6.86 30.00
C GLN A 108 -19.71 -8.33 30.24
N GLU A 109 -20.30 -9.28 29.52
CA GLU A 109 -20.12 -10.73 29.71
C GLU A 109 -18.82 -11.26 29.06
N ALA A 110 -18.51 -10.80 27.86
CA ALA A 110 -17.42 -11.25 26.99
C ALA A 110 -16.58 -10.04 26.53
N PHE A 111 -16.05 -9.31 27.51
CA PHE A 111 -15.36 -8.03 27.29
C PHE A 111 -14.21 -8.15 26.29
N GLU A 112 -13.27 -9.08 26.48
CA GLU A 112 -12.09 -9.21 25.60
C GLU A 112 -12.48 -9.57 24.16
N ASP A 113 -13.40 -10.52 23.94
CA ASP A 113 -13.86 -10.90 22.59
C ASP A 113 -14.53 -9.72 21.85
N THR A 114 -15.29 -8.91 22.59
CA THR A 114 -15.93 -7.69 22.07
C THR A 114 -14.90 -6.62 21.75
N VAL A 115 -13.87 -6.45 22.60
CA VAL A 115 -12.74 -5.53 22.39
C VAL A 115 -11.90 -5.95 21.18
N GLU A 116 -11.53 -7.23 21.06
CA GLU A 116 -10.78 -7.75 19.91
C GLU A 116 -11.51 -7.48 18.59
N THR A 117 -12.81 -7.77 18.55
CA THR A 117 -13.65 -7.56 17.37
C THR A 117 -13.75 -6.06 17.03
N THR A 118 -13.93 -5.21 18.04
CA THR A 118 -13.98 -3.75 17.88
C THR A 118 -12.64 -3.22 17.35
N ILE A 119 -11.50 -3.66 17.91
CA ILE A 119 -10.15 -3.26 17.46
C ILE A 119 -9.88 -3.73 16.04
N GLY A 120 -10.30 -4.94 15.65
CA GLY A 120 -10.18 -5.43 14.28
C GLY A 120 -10.91 -4.54 13.28
N GLN A 121 -12.15 -4.12 13.60
CA GLN A 121 -12.92 -3.19 12.78
C GLN A 121 -12.29 -1.79 12.74
N LEU A 122 -11.82 -1.27 13.88
CA LEU A 122 -11.13 0.03 13.98
C LEU A 122 -9.86 0.08 13.12
N LYS A 123 -8.98 -0.93 13.26
CA LYS A 123 -7.76 -1.04 12.44
C LYS A 123 -8.08 -1.20 10.96
N SER A 124 -9.16 -1.92 10.61
CA SER A 124 -9.64 -2.03 9.23
C SER A 124 -10.05 -0.67 8.65
N ILE A 125 -10.92 0.07 9.35
CA ILE A 125 -11.31 1.44 8.96
C ILE A 125 -10.07 2.33 8.82
N GLN A 126 -9.15 2.28 9.80
CA GLN A 126 -7.93 3.10 9.76
C GLN A 126 -7.06 2.79 8.53
N ALA A 127 -6.96 1.53 8.08
CA ALA A 127 -6.15 1.16 6.92
C ALA A 127 -6.59 1.85 5.61
N PHE A 128 -7.89 2.12 5.45
CA PHE A 128 -8.48 2.79 4.29
C PHE A 128 -8.71 4.29 4.51
N ALA A 129 -9.27 4.64 5.67
CA ALA A 129 -9.88 5.92 5.99
C ALA A 129 -9.36 6.51 7.32
N ALA A 130 -8.04 6.48 7.52
CA ALA A 130 -7.39 7.08 8.70
C ALA A 130 -7.85 8.53 8.94
N GLY A 131 -8.29 8.81 10.17
CA GLY A 131 -8.76 10.13 10.59
C GLY A 131 -10.20 10.47 10.18
N ALA A 132 -10.94 9.56 9.53
CA ALA A 132 -12.37 9.75 9.29
C ALA A 132 -13.15 9.79 10.62
N PRO A 133 -14.28 10.54 10.70
CA PRO A 133 -15.12 10.56 11.88
C PRO A 133 -15.66 9.17 12.22
N LEU A 134 -15.53 8.78 13.48
CA LEU A 134 -15.81 7.45 13.99
C LEU A 134 -16.74 7.55 15.20
N ILE A 135 -17.75 6.69 15.24
CA ILE A 135 -18.72 6.58 16.33
C ILE A 135 -18.79 5.14 16.82
N LEU A 136 -18.83 4.94 18.13
CA LEU A 136 -19.11 3.66 18.77
C LEU A 136 -20.56 3.67 19.29
N ALA A 137 -21.37 2.68 18.92
CA ALA A 137 -22.76 2.53 19.35
C ALA A 137 -22.94 1.20 20.08
N GLY A 138 -23.21 1.28 21.39
CA GLY A 138 -23.48 0.13 22.24
C GLY A 138 -24.98 -0.13 22.34
N THR A 139 -25.45 -1.24 21.75
CA THR A 139 -26.86 -1.65 21.78
C THR A 139 -27.24 -2.41 23.05
N ARG A 140 -28.55 -2.47 23.33
CA ARG A 140 -29.15 -3.13 24.50
C ARG A 140 -28.71 -2.54 25.83
N LYS A 141 -28.80 -1.22 25.95
CA LYS A 141 -28.49 -0.48 27.18
C LYS A 141 -29.19 -1.07 28.42
N ALA A 142 -30.43 -1.55 28.31
CA ALA A 142 -31.20 -2.10 29.42
C ALA A 142 -30.78 -3.52 29.88
N GLU A 143 -29.77 -4.14 29.26
CA GLU A 143 -29.22 -5.45 29.70
C GLU A 143 -27.94 -5.27 30.57
N VAL A 144 -27.48 -4.04 30.80
CA VAL A 144 -26.30 -3.70 31.61
C VAL A 144 -26.69 -3.51 33.08
N GLY A 145 -25.81 -3.86 34.02
CA GLY A 145 -26.03 -3.62 35.46
C GLY A 145 -26.85 -4.70 36.19
N HIS A 146 -27.82 -5.33 35.51
CA HIS A 146 -28.71 -6.35 36.08
C HIS A 146 -28.06 -7.74 36.33
N THR A 147 -27.02 -7.84 37.18
CA THR A 147 -26.37 -9.12 37.52
C THR A 147 -26.68 -9.69 38.91
N THR A 148 -27.51 -9.03 39.73
CA THR A 148 -28.00 -9.59 41.01
C THR A 148 -29.47 -9.96 40.94
N ALA A 149 -29.75 -11.26 40.87
CA ALA A 149 -31.09 -11.77 41.14
C ALA A 149 -31.49 -11.45 42.60
N HIS A 150 -32.60 -10.71 42.74
CA HIS A 150 -33.33 -10.42 43.99
C HIS A 150 -32.76 -9.31 44.91
N SER A 151 -33.16 -8.05 44.71
CA SER A 151 -33.51 -7.14 45.82
C SER A 151 -34.22 -5.85 45.40
N HIS A 152 -35.40 -5.61 46.01
CA HIS A 152 -36.13 -4.35 46.26
C HIS A 152 -36.51 -3.37 45.11
N PRO A 153 -37.63 -2.62 45.23
CA PRO A 153 -38.27 -1.92 44.11
C PRO A 153 -38.03 -0.39 44.05
N ASP A 154 -36.94 0.12 44.64
CA ASP A 154 -36.62 1.55 44.63
C ASP A 154 -35.87 1.93 43.35
N ARG A 155 -36.65 2.30 42.33
CA ARG A 155 -36.20 2.55 40.94
C ARG A 155 -35.09 3.59 40.78
N ASP A 156 -34.98 4.53 41.72
CA ASP A 156 -34.02 5.63 41.61
C ASP A 156 -32.58 5.16 41.88
N ASP A 157 -32.38 4.14 42.73
CA ASP A 157 -31.05 3.56 42.98
C ASP A 157 -30.58 2.61 41.86
N GLU A 158 -31.50 1.84 41.24
CA GLU A 158 -31.18 0.99 40.07
C GLU A 158 -30.66 1.84 38.90
N CYS A 159 -31.32 2.95 38.57
CA CYS A 159 -30.92 3.83 37.47
C CYS A 159 -29.52 4.45 37.67
N VAL A 160 -29.12 4.71 38.93
CA VAL A 160 -27.77 5.20 39.26
C VAL A 160 -26.73 4.08 39.10
N ALA A 161 -27.05 2.85 39.50
CA ALA A 161 -26.17 1.70 39.35
C ALA A 161 -25.90 1.37 37.87
N ASP A 162 -26.93 1.42 37.02
CA ASP A 162 -26.81 1.12 35.58
C ASP A 162 -25.95 2.17 34.85
N GLU A 163 -26.15 3.46 35.12
CA GLU A 163 -25.31 4.53 34.54
C GLU A 163 -23.86 4.45 35.04
N LEU A 164 -23.62 4.02 36.28
CA LEU A 164 -22.27 3.78 36.82
C LEU A 164 -21.59 2.57 36.17
N ALA A 165 -22.33 1.49 35.92
CA ALA A 165 -21.84 0.31 35.19
C ALA A 165 -21.46 0.65 33.74
N LEU A 166 -22.30 1.45 33.04
CA LEU A 166 -22.00 1.95 31.69
C LEU A 166 -20.75 2.84 31.66
N ASN A 167 -20.53 3.67 32.68
CA ASN A 167 -19.31 4.48 32.81
C ASN A 167 -18.08 3.61 33.01
N ALA A 168 -18.14 2.60 33.89
CA ALA A 168 -17.04 1.65 34.09
C ALA A 168 -16.70 0.86 32.82
N LEU A 169 -17.71 0.43 32.04
CA LEU A 169 -17.50 -0.21 30.74
C LEU A 169 -16.86 0.76 29.72
N SER A 170 -17.29 2.02 29.69
CA SER A 170 -16.72 3.06 28.83
C SER A 170 -15.26 3.34 29.15
N GLU A 171 -14.90 3.53 30.42
CA GLU A 171 -13.51 3.73 30.84
C GLU A 171 -12.65 2.50 30.50
N ARG A 172 -13.12 1.29 30.82
CA ARG A 172 -12.38 0.05 30.55
C ARG A 172 -12.16 -0.16 29.04
N LEU A 173 -13.18 0.07 28.22
CA LEU A 173 -13.07 0.01 26.76
C LEU A 173 -12.08 1.06 26.24
N LEU A 174 -12.24 2.33 26.64
CA LEU A 174 -11.37 3.42 26.18
C LEU A 174 -9.89 3.16 26.52
N ASN A 175 -9.61 2.67 27.73
CA ASN A 175 -8.25 2.30 28.14
C ASN A 175 -7.64 1.23 27.23
N GLU A 176 -8.40 0.18 26.88
CA GLU A 176 -7.92 -0.85 25.95
C GLU A 176 -7.75 -0.34 24.52
N LEU A 177 -8.68 0.51 24.04
CA LEU A 177 -8.54 1.13 22.72
C LEU A 177 -7.32 2.05 22.65
N GLN A 178 -7.07 2.87 23.67
CA GLN A 178 -5.86 3.69 23.78
C GLN A 178 -4.59 2.83 23.87
N ARG A 179 -4.62 1.74 24.64
CA ARG A 179 -3.46 0.84 24.82
C ARG A 179 -3.10 0.08 23.55
N ARG A 180 -4.10 -0.31 22.74
CA ARG A 180 -3.94 -1.27 21.63
C ARG A 180 -4.06 -0.67 20.24
N CYS A 181 -4.71 0.48 20.09
CA CYS A 181 -5.00 1.12 18.80
C CYS A 181 -5.23 2.63 18.90
N ALA A 182 -4.50 3.37 19.75
CA ALA A 182 -4.63 4.83 19.86
C ALA A 182 -4.68 5.59 18.51
N PRO A 183 -3.88 5.25 17.47
CA PRO A 183 -3.99 5.90 16.16
C PRO A 183 -5.33 5.72 15.44
N ALA A 184 -6.08 4.64 15.73
CA ALA A 184 -7.39 4.37 15.12
C ALA A 184 -8.52 5.21 15.70
N ILE A 185 -8.40 5.63 16.97
CA ILE A 185 -9.44 6.36 17.71
C ILE A 185 -9.23 7.89 17.71
N VAL A 186 -8.30 8.42 16.90
CA VAL A 186 -8.08 9.88 16.77
C VAL A 186 -9.33 10.61 16.26
N GLY A 187 -10.13 9.96 15.43
CA GLY A 187 -11.42 10.47 14.94
C GLY A 187 -12.64 10.06 15.76
N LEU A 188 -12.44 9.44 16.95
CA LEU A 188 -13.53 8.95 17.79
C LEU A 188 -14.33 10.11 18.40
N LEU A 189 -15.65 10.09 18.16
CA LEU A 189 -16.60 11.00 18.78
C LEU A 189 -17.15 10.38 20.06
N TYR A 190 -17.07 11.17 21.12
CA TYR A 190 -17.59 10.82 22.44
C TYR A 190 -19.06 11.24 22.54
N ASP A 191 -19.79 10.56 23.42
CA ASP A 191 -21.09 11.07 23.87
C ASP A 191 -20.85 12.31 24.75
N GLU A 192 -21.14 13.49 24.19
CA GLU A 192 -20.99 14.79 24.88
C GLU A 192 -21.88 14.92 26.13
N VAL A 193 -22.97 14.14 26.24
CA VAL A 193 -23.91 14.21 27.36
C VAL A 193 -23.44 13.36 28.53
N SER A 194 -23.02 12.12 28.28
CA SER A 194 -22.55 11.21 29.34
C SER A 194 -21.03 11.16 29.53
N GLY A 195 -20.25 11.75 28.63
CA GLY A 195 -18.78 11.69 28.62
C GLY A 195 -18.21 10.35 28.15
N ARG A 196 -19.05 9.42 27.68
CA ARG A 196 -18.64 8.04 27.32
C ARG A 196 -17.93 7.98 25.96
N CYS A 197 -17.08 6.98 25.79
CA CYS A 197 -16.43 6.66 24.51
C CYS A 197 -17.38 5.98 23.50
N PHE A 198 -18.63 5.70 23.90
CA PHE A 198 -19.68 5.13 23.06
C PHE A 198 -21.05 5.73 23.42
N PHE A 199 -21.97 5.72 22.46
CA PHE A 199 -23.39 6.02 22.66
C PHE A 199 -24.11 4.75 23.10
N GLY A 200 -24.58 4.70 24.35
CA GLY A 200 -25.32 3.56 24.88
C GLY A 200 -26.80 3.67 24.56
N ILE A 201 -27.31 2.83 23.66
CA ILE A 201 -28.67 2.93 23.11
C ILE A 201 -29.55 1.72 23.44
N GLU A 202 -30.83 1.97 23.66
CA GLU A 202 -31.87 0.94 23.80
C GLU A 202 -32.70 0.85 22.51
N ASN A 203 -32.17 0.09 21.55
CA ASN A 203 -32.74 -0.06 20.21
C ASN A 203 -34.17 -0.61 20.18
N SER A 204 -34.65 -1.27 21.25
CA SER A 204 -36.05 -1.73 21.33
C SER A 204 -37.07 -0.59 21.48
N LYS A 205 -36.65 0.60 21.94
CA LYS A 205 -37.53 1.77 22.15
C LYS A 205 -37.61 2.70 20.92
N GLY A 206 -36.68 2.56 19.97
CA GLY A 206 -36.64 3.37 18.75
C GLY A 206 -36.35 4.87 18.98
N PHE A 207 -36.30 5.63 17.88
CA PHE A 207 -35.90 7.05 17.88
C PHE A 207 -36.76 7.96 18.77
N ASP A 208 -38.07 7.69 18.86
CA ASP A 208 -38.98 8.46 19.72
C ASP A 208 -38.91 8.02 21.19
N GLY A 209 -38.64 6.74 21.46
CA GLY A 209 -38.65 6.17 22.81
C GLY A 209 -37.33 6.24 23.59
N ASP A 210 -36.20 6.54 22.94
CA ASP A 210 -34.90 6.70 23.59
C ASP A 210 -34.24 8.05 23.24
N ALA A 211 -33.78 8.77 24.27
CA ALA A 211 -33.06 10.03 24.11
C ALA A 211 -31.66 9.83 23.52
N THR A 212 -30.98 8.74 23.88
CA THR A 212 -29.60 8.48 23.45
C THR A 212 -29.49 8.18 21.96
N ILE A 213 -30.55 7.65 21.34
CA ILE A 213 -30.65 7.49 19.88
C ILE A 213 -30.71 8.86 19.20
N ARG A 214 -31.37 9.85 19.80
CA ARG A 214 -31.42 11.22 19.26
C ARG A 214 -30.07 11.93 19.40
N GLU A 215 -29.39 11.73 20.53
CA GLU A 215 -28.03 12.22 20.78
C GLU A 215 -27.03 11.63 19.77
N LEU A 216 -27.11 10.32 19.51
CA LEU A 216 -26.35 9.62 18.47
C LEU A 216 -26.60 10.21 17.08
N VAL A 217 -27.86 10.45 16.70
CA VAL A 217 -28.18 11.08 15.40
C VAL A 217 -27.60 12.49 15.30
N MET A 218 -27.71 13.32 16.35
CA MET A 218 -27.09 14.64 16.36
C MET A 218 -25.56 14.57 16.29
N ALA A 219 -24.93 13.55 16.87
CA ALA A 219 -23.49 13.33 16.76
C ALA A 219 -23.09 12.93 15.32
N ILE A 220 -23.88 12.08 14.65
CA ILE A 220 -23.70 11.74 13.23
C ILE A 220 -23.82 13.00 12.34
N GLU A 221 -24.79 13.87 12.60
CA GLU A 221 -24.93 15.15 11.87
C GLU A 221 -23.68 16.03 12.07
N ARG A 222 -23.26 16.26 13.33
CA ARG A 222 -22.05 17.05 13.63
C ARG A 222 -20.81 16.46 12.96
N ALA A 223 -20.66 15.13 12.99
CA ALA A 223 -19.59 14.40 12.31
C ALA A 223 -19.57 14.66 10.80
N ALA A 224 -20.75 14.62 10.18
CA ALA A 224 -20.89 14.79 8.74
C ALA A 224 -20.53 16.22 8.30
N TYR A 225 -20.91 17.25 9.05
CA TYR A 225 -20.51 18.65 8.77
C TYR A 225 -18.99 18.88 8.85
N LEU A 226 -18.26 18.06 9.61
CA LEU A 226 -16.79 18.13 9.72
C LEU A 226 -16.06 17.36 8.60
N LEU A 227 -16.77 16.62 7.74
CA LEU A 227 -16.15 15.90 6.63
C LEU A 227 -15.52 16.88 5.63
N PRO A 228 -14.30 16.62 5.11
CA PRO A 228 -13.64 17.50 4.14
C PRO A 228 -14.51 17.82 2.92
N SER A 229 -15.31 16.85 2.46
CA SER A 229 -16.25 16.98 1.35
C SER A 229 -17.26 18.12 1.51
N MET A 230 -17.75 18.39 2.73
CA MET A 230 -18.72 19.47 2.99
C MET A 230 -18.14 20.87 2.79
N SER A 231 -16.81 21.01 2.86
CA SER A 231 -16.10 22.28 2.67
C SER A 231 -15.74 22.59 1.21
N VAL A 232 -15.90 21.63 0.30
CA VAL A 232 -15.48 21.75 -1.10
C VAL A 232 -16.46 22.62 -1.89
N ARG A 233 -15.94 23.64 -2.59
CA ARG A 233 -16.72 24.41 -3.57
C ARG A 233 -16.86 23.61 -4.86
N VAL A 234 -18.08 23.18 -5.17
CA VAL A 234 -18.41 22.37 -6.36
C VAL A 234 -19.12 23.24 -7.41
N PRO A 235 -18.84 23.08 -8.73
CA PRO A 235 -19.60 23.77 -9.78
C PRO A 235 -21.10 23.44 -9.75
N LEU A 236 -21.96 24.43 -9.96
CA LEU A 236 -23.42 24.23 -10.01
C LEU A 236 -23.82 23.22 -11.09
N SER A 237 -23.11 23.21 -12.22
CA SER A 237 -23.29 22.26 -13.32
C SER A 237 -23.14 20.80 -12.85
N TRP A 238 -22.17 20.52 -11.97
CA TRP A 238 -21.97 19.19 -11.39
C TRP A 238 -23.13 18.81 -10.46
N LEU A 239 -23.58 19.73 -9.60
CA LEU A 239 -24.73 19.48 -8.72
C LEU A 239 -26.01 19.14 -9.50
N LEU A 240 -26.26 19.83 -10.62
CA LEU A 240 -27.39 19.52 -11.52
C LEU A 240 -27.28 18.13 -12.18
N VAL A 241 -26.06 17.71 -12.53
CA VAL A 241 -25.82 16.32 -12.97
C VAL A 241 -26.09 15.34 -11.85
N MET A 242 -25.56 15.58 -10.64
CA MET A 242 -25.75 14.72 -9.47
C MET A 242 -27.23 14.54 -9.11
N ASP A 243 -28.02 15.62 -9.10
CA ASP A 243 -29.48 15.59 -8.93
C ASP A 243 -30.18 14.74 -9.99
N THR A 244 -29.68 14.77 -11.23
CA THR A 244 -30.24 13.98 -12.33
C THR A 244 -29.89 12.50 -12.17
N LEU A 245 -28.66 12.18 -11.78
CA LEU A 245 -28.23 10.82 -11.49
C LEU A 245 -28.97 10.24 -10.28
N ARG A 246 -29.20 11.02 -9.21
CA ARG A 246 -30.01 10.61 -8.05
C ARG A 246 -31.48 10.38 -8.41
N LYS A 247 -32.05 11.15 -9.33
CA LYS A 247 -33.42 10.89 -9.84
C LYS A 247 -33.47 9.62 -10.69
N LEU A 248 -32.42 9.34 -11.47
CA LEU A 248 -32.30 8.09 -12.21
C LEU A 248 -32.07 6.87 -11.30
N SER A 249 -31.36 7.01 -10.17
CA SER A 249 -31.12 5.90 -9.25
C SER A 249 -32.37 5.31 -8.61
N LEU A 250 -33.51 6.02 -8.67
CA LEU A 250 -34.83 5.54 -8.25
C LEU A 250 -35.43 4.50 -9.21
N THR A 251 -34.96 4.44 -10.46
CA THR A 251 -35.47 3.55 -11.52
C THR A 251 -34.39 2.69 -12.18
N GLU A 252 -33.13 3.13 -12.14
CA GLU A 252 -31.99 2.50 -12.79
C GLU A 252 -30.79 2.45 -11.83
N ARG A 253 -30.37 1.24 -11.42
CA ARG A 253 -29.27 1.05 -10.46
C ARG A 253 -27.87 1.41 -11.01
N ARG A 254 -27.77 1.59 -12.33
CA ARG A 254 -26.53 1.77 -13.11
C ARG A 254 -26.86 2.31 -14.50
N VAL A 255 -25.95 3.09 -15.09
CA VAL A 255 -26.06 3.70 -16.42
C VAL A 255 -24.72 3.68 -17.17
N GLU A 256 -24.75 3.78 -18.49
CA GLU A 256 -23.54 3.93 -19.31
C GLU A 256 -22.90 5.33 -19.19
N LEU A 257 -21.57 5.43 -19.23
CA LEU A 257 -20.85 6.73 -19.26
C LEU A 257 -21.31 7.63 -20.41
N LYS A 258 -21.64 7.05 -21.57
CA LYS A 258 -22.22 7.77 -22.71
C LYS A 258 -23.51 8.52 -22.34
N ARG A 259 -24.34 7.94 -21.45
CA ARG A 259 -25.56 8.57 -20.95
C ARG A 259 -25.24 9.68 -19.95
N VAL A 260 -24.26 9.48 -19.07
CA VAL A 260 -23.78 10.54 -18.16
C VAL A 260 -23.20 11.72 -18.95
N ARG A 261 -22.41 11.48 -20.01
CA ARG A 261 -21.88 12.50 -20.91
C ARG A 261 -23.00 13.33 -21.59
N GLN A 262 -24.14 12.71 -21.94
CA GLN A 262 -25.31 13.44 -22.46
C GLN A 262 -25.96 14.34 -21.39
N ILE A 263 -26.08 13.83 -20.16
CA ILE A 263 -26.62 14.58 -19.01
C ILE A 263 -25.71 15.77 -18.67
N ALA A 264 -24.40 15.55 -18.63
CA ALA A 264 -23.39 16.58 -18.41
C ALA A 264 -23.46 17.71 -19.44
N LYS A 265 -23.52 17.39 -20.74
CA LYS A 265 -23.73 18.38 -21.80
C LYS A 265 -25.03 19.16 -21.64
N LYS A 266 -26.13 18.49 -21.25
CA LYS A 266 -27.43 19.15 -21.02
C LYS A 266 -27.38 20.18 -19.88
N HIS A 267 -26.54 19.94 -18.87
CA HIS A 267 -26.33 20.84 -17.73
C HIS A 267 -25.13 21.79 -17.88
N GLY A 268 -24.61 21.93 -19.11
CA GLY A 268 -23.64 22.97 -19.45
C GLY A 268 -22.18 22.59 -19.28
N LEU A 269 -21.81 21.31 -19.16
CA LEU A 269 -20.40 20.89 -19.22
C LEU A 269 -19.90 20.83 -20.69
N PRO A 270 -18.62 21.20 -20.96
CA PRO A 270 -17.63 21.64 -19.99
C PRO A 270 -17.88 23.08 -19.51
N SER A 271 -17.62 23.32 -18.23
CA SER A 271 -17.83 24.59 -17.54
C SER A 271 -16.81 25.68 -17.93
N SER A 272 -15.74 25.32 -18.64
CA SER A 272 -14.72 26.23 -19.17
C SER A 272 -14.21 25.76 -20.53
N VAL A 273 -13.79 26.70 -21.39
CA VAL A 273 -13.16 26.43 -22.69
C VAL A 273 -11.76 25.82 -22.53
N GLN A 274 -11.14 25.93 -21.35
CA GLN A 274 -9.78 25.44 -21.07
C GLN A 274 -9.71 23.96 -20.67
N ILE A 275 -10.84 23.32 -20.36
CA ILE A 275 -10.92 21.90 -19.96
C ILE A 275 -11.74 21.13 -20.99
N THR A 276 -11.34 19.91 -21.34
CA THR A 276 -12.19 19.08 -22.20
C THR A 276 -13.38 18.55 -21.41
N LEU A 277 -14.47 18.23 -22.11
CA LEU A 277 -15.62 17.57 -21.47
C LEU A 277 -15.23 16.28 -20.74
N ASP A 278 -14.27 15.53 -21.28
CA ASP A 278 -13.91 14.23 -20.73
C ASP A 278 -13.03 14.38 -19.49
N ASP A 279 -12.11 15.35 -19.45
CA ASP A 279 -11.33 15.65 -18.24
C ASP A 279 -12.24 16.14 -17.10
N GLU A 280 -13.21 17.01 -17.40
CA GLU A 280 -14.16 17.50 -16.39
C GLU A 280 -15.15 16.41 -15.95
N LEU A 281 -15.60 15.55 -16.88
CA LEU A 281 -16.47 14.41 -16.59
C LEU A 281 -15.76 13.39 -15.68
N SER A 282 -14.49 13.07 -15.95
CA SER A 282 -13.68 12.19 -15.09
C SER A 282 -13.47 12.82 -13.70
N ALA A 283 -13.16 14.11 -13.62
CA ALA A 283 -13.01 14.82 -12.33
C ALA A 283 -14.32 14.82 -11.52
N MET A 284 -15.45 15.08 -12.18
CA MET A 284 -16.79 15.06 -11.57
C MET A 284 -17.17 13.66 -11.08
N LEU A 285 -16.96 12.62 -11.88
CA LEU A 285 -17.27 11.24 -11.47
C LEU A 285 -16.34 10.73 -10.37
N THR A 286 -15.06 11.11 -10.40
CA THR A 286 -14.12 10.84 -9.29
C THR A 286 -14.58 11.52 -8.00
N PHE A 287 -15.06 12.76 -8.08
CA PHE A 287 -15.62 13.47 -6.93
C PHE A 287 -16.88 12.78 -6.41
N PHE A 288 -17.85 12.45 -7.26
CA PHE A 288 -19.07 11.71 -6.84
C PHE A 288 -18.73 10.32 -6.27
N HIS A 289 -17.71 9.64 -6.80
CA HIS A 289 -17.24 8.38 -6.25
C HIS A 289 -16.65 8.56 -4.85
N SER A 290 -15.90 9.65 -4.59
CA SER A 290 -15.37 9.96 -3.26
C SER A 290 -16.43 10.26 -2.18
N LEU A 291 -17.68 10.50 -2.59
CA LEU A 291 -18.85 10.68 -1.73
C LEU A 291 -19.73 9.42 -1.60
N ASN A 292 -19.35 8.30 -2.22
CA ASN A 292 -20.21 7.13 -2.43
C ASN A 292 -21.58 7.50 -3.07
N ALA A 293 -21.59 8.57 -3.87
CA ALA A 293 -22.78 9.00 -4.63
C ALA A 293 -23.00 8.08 -5.86
N VAL A 294 -21.90 7.59 -6.44
CA VAL A 294 -21.81 6.59 -7.50
C VAL A 294 -20.60 5.68 -7.25
N LEU A 295 -20.55 4.50 -7.87
CA LEU A 295 -19.28 3.77 -8.05
C LEU A 295 -18.83 3.89 -9.51
N TRP A 296 -17.59 4.35 -9.71
CA TRP A 296 -17.00 4.54 -11.03
C TRP A 296 -15.48 4.42 -10.97
N TYR A 297 -14.90 3.69 -11.92
CA TYR A 297 -13.47 3.44 -12.00
C TYR A 297 -12.96 3.81 -13.40
N ASP A 298 -11.97 4.71 -13.47
CA ASP A 298 -11.38 5.15 -14.74
C ASP A 298 -10.36 4.12 -15.29
N THR A 299 -10.86 2.93 -15.63
CA THR A 299 -10.08 1.88 -16.31
C THR A 299 -10.73 1.53 -17.66
N PRO A 300 -9.97 1.07 -18.67
CA PRO A 300 -10.54 0.71 -19.97
C PRO A 300 -11.66 -0.35 -19.94
N SER A 301 -11.71 -1.17 -18.89
CA SER A 301 -12.71 -2.23 -18.68
C SER A 301 -13.97 -1.78 -17.92
N LEU A 302 -13.85 -0.77 -17.04
CA LEU A 302 -14.93 -0.34 -16.13
C LEU A 302 -15.45 1.08 -16.41
N ARG A 303 -14.71 1.91 -17.15
CA ARG A 303 -15.02 3.33 -17.39
C ARG A 303 -16.45 3.57 -17.90
N ASP A 304 -16.96 2.68 -18.74
CA ASP A 304 -18.31 2.82 -19.30
C ASP A 304 -19.43 2.43 -18.32
N LEU A 305 -19.13 1.74 -17.22
CA LEU A 305 -20.10 1.37 -16.17
C LEU A 305 -20.10 2.42 -15.05
N VAL A 306 -21.21 3.16 -14.92
CA VAL A 306 -21.45 4.08 -13.79
C VAL A 306 -22.55 3.49 -12.91
N VAL A 307 -22.18 2.97 -11.74
CA VAL A 307 -23.14 2.40 -10.78
C VAL A 307 -23.76 3.53 -9.96
N LEU A 308 -25.08 3.63 -9.95
CA LEU A 308 -25.82 4.67 -9.22
C LEU A 308 -26.30 4.21 -7.84
N ASP A 309 -26.47 2.89 -7.67
CA ASP A 309 -26.81 2.22 -6.43
C ASP A 309 -25.75 1.16 -6.10
N PRO A 310 -24.86 1.39 -5.11
CA PRO A 310 -23.86 0.42 -4.68
C PRO A 310 -24.41 -0.95 -4.28
N GLN A 311 -25.67 -1.02 -3.79
CA GLN A 311 -26.30 -2.29 -3.41
C GLN A 311 -26.39 -3.27 -4.60
N TRP A 312 -26.40 -2.78 -5.85
CA TRP A 312 -26.42 -3.64 -7.03
C TRP A 312 -25.18 -4.53 -7.13
N VAL A 313 -24.01 -4.05 -6.69
CA VAL A 313 -22.79 -4.87 -6.67
C VAL A 313 -22.80 -5.83 -5.47
N ILE A 314 -23.34 -5.39 -4.32
CA ILE A 314 -23.53 -6.25 -3.14
C ILE A 314 -24.45 -7.42 -3.49
N ASP A 315 -25.58 -7.17 -4.17
CA ASP A 315 -26.52 -8.20 -4.59
C ASP A 315 -25.88 -9.19 -5.58
N ALA A 316 -25.12 -8.67 -6.55
CA ALA A 316 -24.38 -9.50 -7.52
C ALA A 316 -23.35 -10.42 -6.83
N CYS A 317 -22.64 -9.91 -5.82
CA CYS A 317 -21.75 -10.72 -4.99
C CYS A 317 -22.53 -11.73 -4.14
N THR A 318 -23.63 -11.33 -3.51
CA THR A 318 -24.45 -12.15 -2.60
C THR A 318 -25.04 -13.38 -3.30
N CYS A 319 -25.15 -13.38 -4.63
CA CYS A 319 -25.45 -14.56 -5.42
C CYS A 319 -24.51 -15.75 -5.17
N PHE A 320 -23.23 -15.51 -4.83
CA PHE A 320 -22.24 -16.56 -4.56
C PHE A 320 -21.36 -16.33 -3.31
N ILE A 321 -21.36 -15.14 -2.69
CA ILE A 321 -20.65 -14.80 -1.46
C ILE A 321 -21.65 -14.69 -0.31
N ARG A 322 -21.91 -15.81 0.37
CA ARG A 322 -22.76 -15.89 1.57
C ARG A 322 -22.50 -17.18 2.34
N ASP A 323 -22.99 -17.29 3.57
CA ASP A 323 -22.97 -18.56 4.31
C ASP A 323 -24.10 -19.50 3.85
N PHE A 324 -23.73 -20.49 3.03
CA PHE A 324 -24.63 -21.54 2.54
C PHE A 324 -25.02 -22.59 3.61
N LYS A 325 -24.41 -22.57 4.80
CA LYS A 325 -24.70 -23.54 5.88
C LYS A 325 -25.88 -23.12 6.75
N LEU A 326 -26.27 -21.85 6.74
CA LEU A 326 -27.44 -21.36 7.48
C LEU A 326 -28.71 -21.98 6.88
N GLN A 327 -29.57 -22.57 7.72
CA GLN A 327 -30.81 -23.22 7.26
C GLN A 327 -31.79 -22.24 6.60
N ASP A 328 -31.65 -20.95 6.91
CA ASP A 328 -32.50 -19.84 6.48
C ASP A 328 -31.81 -18.88 5.49
N HIS A 329 -30.67 -19.23 4.89
CA HIS A 329 -29.88 -18.35 4.00
C HIS A 329 -30.65 -17.79 2.77
N THR A 330 -31.80 -18.38 2.42
CA THR A 330 -32.74 -17.83 1.42
C THR A 330 -34.18 -17.67 1.93
N GLN A 331 -34.43 -17.78 3.25
CA GLN A 331 -35.78 -17.78 3.83
C GLN A 331 -36.61 -16.54 3.47
N PHE A 332 -35.95 -15.39 3.32
CA PHE A 332 -36.57 -14.11 2.95
C PHE A 332 -36.29 -13.69 1.50
N HIS A 333 -35.69 -14.56 0.69
CA HIS A 333 -35.25 -14.27 -0.68
C HIS A 333 -35.73 -15.34 -1.68
N GLU A 334 -37.03 -15.33 -2.01
CA GLU A 334 -37.66 -16.31 -2.89
C GLU A 334 -36.98 -16.43 -4.27
N ARG A 335 -36.54 -15.31 -4.87
CA ARG A 335 -35.76 -15.28 -6.11
C ARG A 335 -34.45 -16.07 -5.98
N MET A 336 -33.73 -15.89 -4.87
CA MET A 336 -32.47 -16.59 -4.61
C MET A 336 -32.71 -18.09 -4.41
N ASN A 337 -33.73 -18.46 -3.62
CA ASN A 337 -34.10 -19.87 -3.42
C ASN A 337 -34.39 -20.58 -4.77
N LYS A 338 -35.16 -19.94 -5.66
CA LYS A 338 -35.45 -20.48 -7.01
C LYS A 338 -34.19 -20.64 -7.86
N ILE A 339 -33.24 -19.71 -7.77
CA ILE A 339 -31.95 -19.77 -8.48
C ILE A 339 -31.08 -20.90 -7.90
N ASP A 340 -31.01 -21.07 -6.59
CA ASP A 340 -30.25 -22.13 -5.92
C ASP A 340 -30.79 -23.52 -6.28
N GLN A 341 -32.10 -23.72 -6.17
CA GLN A 341 -32.77 -24.98 -6.57
C GLN A 341 -32.57 -25.29 -8.06
N ARG A 342 -32.40 -24.26 -8.88
CA ARG A 342 -32.05 -24.41 -10.29
C ARG A 342 -30.57 -24.77 -10.46
N ALA A 343 -29.66 -24.14 -9.73
CA ALA A 343 -28.23 -24.43 -9.74
C ALA A 343 -27.93 -25.87 -9.29
N ILE A 344 -28.53 -26.30 -8.18
CA ILE A 344 -28.42 -27.67 -7.64
C ILE A 344 -28.89 -28.72 -8.67
N ARG A 345 -29.93 -28.40 -9.45
CA ARG A 345 -30.49 -29.32 -10.46
C ARG A 345 -29.72 -29.33 -11.78
N GLU A 346 -29.28 -28.18 -12.27
CA GLU A 346 -28.63 -28.03 -13.59
C GLU A 346 -27.10 -28.19 -13.54
N GLU A 347 -26.47 -27.85 -12.41
CA GLU A 347 -25.02 -27.79 -12.20
C GLU A 347 -24.59 -28.34 -10.81
N PRO A 348 -25.03 -29.56 -10.40
CA PRO A 348 -24.79 -30.08 -9.04
C PRO A 348 -23.31 -30.16 -8.63
N GLU A 349 -22.43 -30.58 -9.56
CA GLU A 349 -21.00 -30.66 -9.29
C GLU A 349 -20.37 -29.28 -9.06
N ALA A 350 -20.75 -28.28 -9.87
CA ALA A 350 -20.25 -26.93 -9.72
C ALA A 350 -20.79 -26.25 -8.46
N TRP A 351 -22.04 -26.54 -8.08
CA TRP A 351 -22.62 -26.09 -6.82
C TRP A 351 -21.81 -26.65 -5.63
N GLU A 352 -21.56 -27.96 -5.60
CA GLU A 352 -20.75 -28.59 -4.54
C GLU A 352 -19.29 -28.06 -4.51
N LEU A 353 -18.69 -27.76 -5.67
CA LEU A 353 -17.38 -27.10 -5.73
C LEU A 353 -17.38 -25.69 -5.10
N LEU A 354 -18.49 -24.96 -5.18
CA LEU A 354 -18.65 -23.64 -4.55
C LEU A 354 -18.95 -23.78 -3.05
N THR A 355 -19.96 -24.57 -2.67
CA THR A 355 -20.52 -24.61 -1.32
C THR A 355 -19.87 -25.63 -0.39
N GLY A 356 -19.28 -26.70 -0.93
CA GLY A 356 -18.63 -27.80 -0.19
C GLY A 356 -17.26 -27.46 0.41
N GLY A 357 -16.93 -26.17 0.56
CA GLY A 357 -15.70 -25.68 1.19
C GLY A 357 -14.48 -25.58 0.27
N LYS A 358 -14.56 -26.01 -0.99
CA LYS A 358 -13.52 -25.78 -2.01
C LYS A 358 -13.53 -24.35 -2.57
N ALA A 359 -14.65 -23.63 -2.45
CA ALA A 359 -14.81 -22.24 -2.89
C ALA A 359 -14.50 -22.01 -4.38
N ILE A 360 -14.74 -22.99 -5.26
CA ILE A 360 -14.52 -22.86 -6.71
C ILE A 360 -15.84 -22.53 -7.41
N LEU A 361 -15.91 -21.33 -7.96
CA LEU A 361 -16.99 -20.84 -8.81
C LEU A 361 -16.70 -21.20 -10.28
N LYS A 362 -17.58 -22.00 -10.90
CA LYS A 362 -17.54 -22.32 -12.34
C LYS A 362 -18.27 -21.28 -13.18
N LYS A 363 -17.80 -21.06 -14.42
CA LYS A 363 -18.40 -20.11 -15.38
C LYS A 363 -19.86 -20.38 -15.67
N ARG A 364 -20.25 -21.64 -15.85
CA ARG A 364 -21.63 -22.04 -16.14
C ARG A 364 -22.55 -21.82 -14.94
N LEU A 365 -22.05 -22.10 -13.72
CA LEU A 365 -22.76 -21.75 -12.49
C LEU A 365 -22.91 -20.23 -12.34
N LEU A 366 -21.85 -19.44 -12.53
CA LEU A 366 -21.93 -17.97 -12.49
C LEU A 366 -22.94 -17.41 -13.49
N GLN A 367 -22.97 -17.94 -14.72
CA GLN A 367 -23.97 -17.57 -15.73
C GLN A 367 -25.42 -17.92 -15.33
N LEU A 368 -25.62 -18.97 -14.53
CA LEU A 368 -26.93 -19.35 -13.99
C LEU A 368 -27.31 -18.44 -12.82
N LEU A 369 -26.40 -18.20 -11.89
CA LEU A 369 -26.58 -17.29 -10.74
C LEU A 369 -26.87 -15.85 -11.18
N TRP A 370 -26.20 -15.37 -12.23
CA TRP A 370 -26.41 -14.06 -12.86
C TRP A 370 -27.29 -14.12 -14.12
N SER A 371 -28.15 -15.14 -14.25
CA SER A 371 -29.03 -15.27 -15.44
C SER A 371 -30.13 -14.20 -15.54
N ASP A 372 -30.31 -13.38 -14.51
CA ASP A 372 -31.22 -12.24 -14.51
C ASP A 372 -30.69 -11.09 -15.39
N ALA A 373 -31.59 -10.42 -16.12
CA ALA A 373 -31.27 -9.27 -16.97
C ALA A 373 -30.57 -8.13 -16.20
N GLU A 374 -30.80 -8.03 -14.89
CA GLU A 374 -30.13 -7.11 -13.96
C GLU A 374 -28.59 -7.23 -13.98
N PHE A 375 -28.06 -8.45 -14.15
CA PHE A 375 -26.62 -8.76 -14.10
C PHE A 375 -26.06 -9.30 -15.43
N ALA A 376 -26.84 -10.09 -16.18
CA ALA A 376 -26.43 -10.74 -17.42
C ALA A 376 -25.90 -9.76 -18.48
N SER A 377 -26.49 -8.55 -18.52
CA SER A 377 -26.10 -7.46 -19.43
C SER A 377 -24.73 -6.86 -19.14
N HIS A 378 -24.21 -7.01 -17.91
CA HIS A 378 -22.99 -6.35 -17.43
C HIS A 378 -21.96 -7.34 -16.83
N THR A 379 -22.13 -8.65 -17.06
CA THR A 379 -21.32 -9.72 -16.47
C THR A 379 -19.80 -9.50 -16.61
N ALA A 380 -19.31 -9.00 -17.74
CA ALA A 380 -17.87 -8.76 -17.92
C ALA A 380 -17.32 -7.65 -17.01
N ALA A 381 -18.02 -6.52 -16.92
CA ALA A 381 -17.62 -5.39 -16.07
C ALA A 381 -17.82 -5.70 -14.57
N LEU A 382 -18.91 -6.38 -14.20
CA LEU A 382 -19.11 -6.88 -12.83
C LEU A 382 -18.00 -7.84 -12.41
N LEU A 383 -17.61 -8.76 -13.29
CA LEU A 383 -16.57 -9.75 -13.01
C LEU A 383 -15.18 -9.10 -12.91
N ASP A 384 -14.85 -8.13 -13.76
CA ASP A 384 -13.60 -7.35 -13.66
C ASP A 384 -13.54 -6.55 -12.35
N LEU A 385 -14.65 -5.93 -11.94
CA LEU A 385 -14.77 -5.23 -10.66
C LEU A 385 -14.55 -6.19 -9.47
N ILE A 386 -15.24 -7.33 -9.46
CA ILE A 386 -15.15 -8.35 -8.40
C ILE A 386 -13.74 -8.97 -8.34
N GLN A 387 -13.07 -9.13 -9.49
CA GLN A 387 -11.66 -9.54 -9.56
C GLN A 387 -10.71 -8.49 -9.01
N ARG A 388 -10.94 -7.20 -9.29
CA ARG A 388 -10.11 -6.08 -8.82
C ARG A 388 -10.07 -5.97 -7.29
N PHE A 389 -11.14 -6.39 -6.61
CA PHE A 389 -11.22 -6.49 -5.15
C PHE A 389 -10.94 -7.90 -4.60
N ALA A 390 -10.48 -8.83 -5.44
CA ALA A 390 -10.17 -10.24 -5.12
C ALA A 390 -11.32 -11.03 -4.46
N LEU A 391 -12.56 -10.65 -4.74
CA LEU A 391 -13.78 -11.34 -4.28
C LEU A 391 -14.02 -12.65 -5.05
N ALA A 392 -13.58 -12.70 -6.31
CA ALA A 392 -13.44 -13.92 -7.10
C ALA A 392 -12.19 -13.80 -7.98
N VAL A 393 -11.34 -14.83 -8.07
CA VAL A 393 -10.04 -14.75 -8.76
C VAL A 393 -9.82 -15.92 -9.71
N PRO A 394 -9.49 -15.67 -11.00
CA PRO A 394 -9.33 -16.74 -11.99
C PRO A 394 -8.27 -17.77 -11.61
N VAL A 395 -8.60 -19.06 -11.82
CA VAL A 395 -7.67 -20.17 -11.61
C VAL A 395 -6.69 -20.26 -12.79
N PRO A 396 -5.36 -20.41 -12.54
CA PRO A 396 -4.38 -20.47 -13.62
C PRO A 396 -4.67 -21.62 -14.58
N ARG A 397 -4.50 -21.36 -15.88
CA ARG A 397 -4.71 -22.33 -16.97
C ARG A 397 -6.15 -22.89 -17.07
N LYS A 398 -7.10 -22.39 -16.26
CA LYS A 398 -8.53 -22.76 -16.29
C LYS A 398 -9.41 -21.51 -16.43
N SER A 399 -9.67 -21.10 -17.67
CA SER A 399 -10.41 -19.88 -17.99
C SER A 399 -11.93 -19.92 -17.67
N ASP A 400 -12.40 -21.02 -17.08
CA ASP A 400 -13.77 -21.26 -16.65
C ASP A 400 -13.95 -21.39 -15.12
N GLU A 401 -12.88 -21.26 -14.34
CA GLU A 401 -12.88 -21.39 -12.88
C GLU A 401 -12.37 -20.13 -12.17
N TRP A 402 -13.01 -19.76 -11.07
CA TRP A 402 -12.54 -18.76 -10.10
C TRP A 402 -12.52 -19.37 -8.71
N ILE A 403 -11.52 -19.04 -7.90
CA ILE A 403 -11.59 -19.21 -6.45
C ILE A 403 -12.34 -18.02 -5.86
N VAL A 404 -13.18 -18.24 -4.86
CA VAL A 404 -13.93 -17.21 -4.12
C VAL A 404 -13.36 -17.14 -2.70
N PRO A 405 -12.30 -16.34 -2.44
CA PRO A 405 -11.57 -16.41 -1.18
C PRO A 405 -12.41 -16.23 0.10
N PRO A 406 -13.47 -15.40 0.14
CA PRO A 406 -14.33 -15.29 1.33
C PRO A 406 -15.02 -16.59 1.76
N LEU A 407 -15.22 -17.56 0.84
CA LEU A 407 -15.81 -18.87 1.12
C LEU A 407 -14.81 -19.95 1.58
N LEU A 408 -13.50 -19.68 1.51
CA LEU A 408 -12.50 -20.65 1.98
C LEU A 408 -12.72 -20.93 3.47
N VAL A 409 -12.55 -22.19 3.88
CA VAL A 409 -12.79 -22.63 5.26
C VAL A 409 -11.49 -22.57 6.07
N ASP A 410 -11.58 -22.16 7.33
CA ASP A 410 -10.49 -22.33 8.31
C ASP A 410 -10.39 -23.79 8.73
N VAL A 411 -9.71 -24.59 7.90
CA VAL A 411 -9.31 -25.96 8.25
C VAL A 411 -7.94 -25.92 8.94
N HIS A 412 -7.62 -26.91 9.78
CA HIS A 412 -6.22 -27.17 10.12
C HIS A 412 -5.38 -27.25 8.83
N PRO A 413 -4.16 -26.69 8.80
CA PRO A 413 -3.37 -26.60 7.57
C PRO A 413 -3.25 -27.99 6.94
N SER A 414 -3.65 -28.09 5.67
CA SER A 414 -3.65 -29.38 4.98
C SER A 414 -2.27 -30.03 5.01
N ALA A 415 -2.23 -31.36 4.86
CA ALA A 415 -1.01 -31.97 4.37
C ALA A 415 -0.62 -31.28 3.04
N PRO A 416 0.68 -30.98 2.82
CA PRO A 416 1.11 -30.32 1.59
C PRO A 416 0.69 -31.14 0.37
N PRO A 417 0.51 -30.51 -0.81
CA PRO A 417 0.11 -31.21 -2.04
C PRO A 417 0.99 -32.42 -2.33
N SER A 418 0.43 -33.43 -3.00
CA SER A 418 1.19 -34.64 -3.32
C SER A 418 2.45 -34.29 -4.13
N ALA A 419 3.58 -34.89 -3.75
CA ALA A 419 4.92 -34.60 -4.26
C ALA A 419 5.45 -33.16 -4.04
N TRP A 420 4.82 -32.33 -3.21
CA TRP A 420 5.43 -31.06 -2.79
C TRP A 420 6.75 -31.32 -2.02
N PRO A 421 7.83 -30.57 -2.27
CA PRO A 421 9.09 -30.76 -1.57
C PRO A 421 8.96 -30.51 -0.06
N HIS A 422 9.83 -31.13 0.72
CA HIS A 422 10.06 -30.73 2.11
C HIS A 422 11.10 -29.61 2.15
N PRO A 423 10.93 -28.58 3.00
CA PRO A 423 11.92 -27.53 3.17
C PRO A 423 13.21 -28.13 3.77
N PRO A 424 14.39 -27.91 3.16
CA PRO A 424 15.66 -28.33 3.76
C PRO A 424 15.99 -27.52 5.03
N ASN A 425 16.97 -27.97 5.82
CA ASN A 425 17.38 -27.27 7.05
C ASN A 425 17.89 -25.83 6.82
N ASP A 426 18.32 -25.51 5.59
CA ASP A 426 18.74 -24.17 5.17
C ASP A 426 17.66 -23.40 4.37
N ALA A 427 16.43 -23.93 4.27
CA ALA A 427 15.27 -23.35 3.58
C ALA A 427 15.05 -21.88 3.90
N ALA A 428 15.08 -21.01 2.89
CA ALA A 428 14.94 -19.58 3.11
C ALA A 428 13.55 -19.23 3.64
N GLU A 429 13.51 -18.34 4.63
CA GLU A 429 12.29 -17.83 5.25
C GLU A 429 12.33 -16.31 5.24
N LEU A 430 11.20 -15.69 4.91
CA LEU A 430 10.97 -14.25 5.01
C LEU A 430 9.60 -14.01 5.67
N ARG A 431 9.37 -12.81 6.20
CA ARG A 431 8.04 -12.33 6.59
C ARG A 431 7.75 -11.02 5.89
N ILE A 432 6.59 -10.91 5.26
CA ILE A 432 6.05 -9.62 4.83
C ILE A 432 5.22 -9.12 6.01
N HIS A 433 5.73 -8.12 6.74
CA HIS A 433 5.06 -7.55 7.91
C HIS A 433 4.27 -6.30 7.52
N PHE A 434 3.10 -6.09 8.15
CA PHE A 434 2.16 -5.01 7.83
C PHE A 434 1.88 -4.14 9.05
N GLN A 435 1.93 -2.82 8.86
CA GLN A 435 1.78 -1.81 9.92
C GLN A 435 1.00 -0.59 9.40
N LEU A 436 0.31 0.11 10.30
CA LEU A 436 -0.43 1.32 9.96
C LEU A 436 0.49 2.55 10.07
N LYS A 437 0.31 3.54 9.19
CA LYS A 437 1.07 4.80 9.29
C LYS A 437 0.61 5.51 10.57
N GLY A 438 1.54 5.68 11.52
CA GLY A 438 1.28 6.28 12.83
C GLY A 438 1.37 5.30 14.01
N ASP A 439 1.58 4.00 13.77
CA ASP A 439 1.97 3.07 14.84
C ASP A 439 3.33 3.47 15.45
N THR A 440 3.55 3.10 16.72
CA THR A 440 4.68 3.60 17.53
C THR A 440 6.02 2.95 17.23
N THR A 441 6.05 1.88 16.44
CA THR A 441 7.26 1.26 15.89
C THR A 441 7.93 2.24 14.91
N PRO A 442 9.18 2.67 15.14
CA PRO A 442 9.88 3.53 14.19
C PRO A 442 9.98 2.87 12.81
N VAL A 443 9.52 3.57 11.78
CA VAL A 443 9.54 3.08 10.38
C VAL A 443 10.98 2.86 9.87
N ASP A 444 11.96 3.45 10.55
CA ASP A 444 13.39 3.32 10.28
C ASP A 444 14.09 2.27 11.18
N GLN A 445 13.35 1.46 11.94
CA GLN A 445 13.88 0.39 12.77
C GLN A 445 14.33 -0.79 11.89
N LEU A 446 15.64 -1.10 11.88
CA LEU A 446 16.17 -2.20 11.06
C LEU A 446 15.86 -3.59 11.65
N PHE A 447 15.86 -3.71 12.97
CA PHE A 447 15.77 -4.99 13.68
C PHE A 447 14.45 -5.11 14.45
N PHE A 448 13.76 -6.22 14.28
CA PHE A 448 12.51 -6.52 15.00
C PHE A 448 12.63 -7.83 15.78
N THR A 449 12.10 -7.86 16.99
CA THR A 449 11.77 -9.09 17.71
C THR A 449 10.38 -9.56 17.30
N SER A 450 10.11 -10.87 17.34
CA SER A 450 8.74 -11.36 17.02
C SER A 450 7.63 -10.70 17.86
N LYS A 451 7.93 -10.24 19.08
CA LYS A 451 6.98 -9.52 19.93
C LYS A 451 6.64 -8.11 19.40
N GLU A 452 7.60 -7.40 18.81
CA GLU A 452 7.33 -6.10 18.18
C GLU A 452 6.43 -6.25 16.93
N LEU A 453 6.57 -7.38 16.22
CA LEU A 453 5.74 -7.69 15.04
C LEU A 453 4.26 -7.98 15.39
N GLU A 454 3.93 -8.23 16.66
CA GLU A 454 2.53 -8.40 17.11
C GLU A 454 1.72 -7.08 17.06
N ALA A 455 2.39 -5.93 17.08
CA ALA A 455 1.73 -4.62 17.20
C ALA A 455 0.98 -4.14 15.94
N GLY A 456 1.37 -4.64 14.77
CA GLY A 456 0.94 -4.16 13.45
C GLY A 456 -0.53 -4.47 13.08
N PHE A 457 -0.80 -4.57 11.78
CA PHE A 457 -2.13 -4.96 11.29
C PHE A 457 -2.09 -5.62 9.91
N LEU A 458 -2.64 -6.82 9.79
CA LEU A 458 -2.86 -7.51 8.51
C LEU A 458 -4.37 -7.58 8.18
N PRO A 459 -4.88 -6.72 7.29
CA PRO A 459 -6.22 -6.87 6.71
C PRO A 459 -6.45 -8.25 6.08
N ASP A 460 -7.64 -8.80 6.27
CA ASP A 460 -7.97 -10.17 5.89
C ASP A 460 -7.84 -10.44 4.37
N ALA A 461 -8.27 -9.48 3.54
CA ALA A 461 -8.27 -9.63 2.09
C ALA A 461 -6.86 -9.59 1.48
N ILE A 462 -5.87 -8.96 2.13
CA ILE A 462 -4.52 -8.79 1.56
C ILE A 462 -3.82 -10.12 1.34
N PHE A 463 -3.93 -11.05 2.29
CA PHE A 463 -3.39 -12.40 2.11
C PHE A 463 -3.99 -13.07 0.87
N HIS A 464 -5.31 -12.97 0.69
CA HIS A 464 -5.98 -13.55 -0.47
C HIS A 464 -5.59 -12.85 -1.77
N ARG A 465 -5.55 -11.51 -1.82
CA ARG A 465 -5.09 -10.71 -2.98
C ARG A 465 -3.69 -11.15 -3.43
N ILE A 466 -2.73 -11.25 -2.50
CA ILE A 466 -1.34 -11.65 -2.81
C ILE A 466 -1.27 -13.12 -3.22
N ALA A 467 -1.87 -14.03 -2.43
CA ALA A 467 -1.81 -15.47 -2.71
C ALA A 467 -2.44 -15.82 -4.07
N THR A 468 -3.56 -15.18 -4.42
CA THR A 468 -4.24 -15.40 -5.70
C THR A 468 -3.53 -14.73 -6.88
N GLY A 469 -2.99 -13.53 -6.72
CA GLY A 469 -2.10 -12.93 -7.72
C GLY A 469 -0.85 -13.79 -7.98
N ALA A 470 -0.26 -14.33 -6.93
CA ALA A 470 0.91 -15.20 -7.00
C ALA A 470 0.57 -16.58 -7.60
N LEU A 471 -0.64 -17.10 -7.34
CA LEU A 471 -1.18 -18.27 -8.04
C LEU A 471 -1.30 -18.00 -9.54
N GLY A 472 -1.83 -16.84 -9.94
CA GLY A 472 -1.88 -16.37 -11.34
C GLY A 472 -0.52 -16.31 -12.04
N LEU A 473 0.56 -16.07 -11.28
CA LEU A 473 1.95 -16.07 -11.75
C LEU A 473 2.64 -17.45 -11.64
N SER A 474 1.98 -18.47 -11.10
CA SER A 474 2.59 -19.76 -10.80
C SER A 474 2.79 -20.58 -12.08
N ASP A 475 4.05 -20.94 -12.36
CA ASP A 475 4.41 -21.68 -13.57
C ASP A 475 5.18 -22.97 -13.24
N SER A 476 4.42 -24.05 -13.03
CA SER A 476 4.95 -25.40 -12.85
C SER A 476 4.08 -26.43 -13.55
N SER A 477 4.70 -27.46 -14.11
CA SER A 477 4.04 -28.72 -14.51
C SER A 477 4.32 -29.86 -13.52
N LYS A 478 5.16 -29.63 -12.52
CA LYS A 478 5.63 -30.64 -11.54
C LYS A 478 4.85 -30.64 -10.23
N PHE A 479 4.33 -29.49 -9.84
CA PHE A 479 3.67 -29.29 -8.55
C PHE A 479 2.32 -28.60 -8.77
N GLU A 480 1.27 -29.12 -8.15
CA GLU A 480 -0.06 -28.51 -8.16
C GLU A 480 -0.09 -27.37 -7.14
N SER A 481 -0.37 -26.14 -7.62
CA SER A 481 -0.48 -24.96 -6.76
C SER A 481 -1.91 -24.81 -6.24
N CYS A 482 -2.08 -24.46 -4.97
CA CYS A 482 -3.39 -24.31 -4.33
C CYS A 482 -3.41 -23.16 -3.30
N ILE A 483 -4.62 -22.73 -2.94
CA ILE A 483 -4.87 -21.68 -1.93
C ILE A 483 -5.91 -22.19 -0.95
N GLU A 484 -5.64 -21.93 0.32
CA GLU A 484 -6.51 -22.15 1.47
C GLU A 484 -6.74 -20.81 2.19
N ARG A 485 -7.52 -20.82 3.28
CA ARG A 485 -7.83 -19.58 3.99
C ARG A 485 -6.64 -18.89 4.64
N THR A 486 -5.66 -19.67 5.11
CA THR A 486 -4.46 -19.18 5.82
C THR A 486 -3.15 -19.63 5.20
N LEU A 487 -3.19 -20.34 4.06
CA LEU A 487 -2.05 -21.00 3.45
C LEU A 487 -2.15 -20.97 1.92
N ALA A 488 -1.02 -20.92 1.22
CA ALA A 488 -0.98 -21.14 -0.23
C ALA A 488 0.32 -21.84 -0.62
N TYR A 489 0.22 -22.81 -1.52
CA TYR A 489 1.34 -23.55 -2.12
C TYR A 489 1.49 -23.10 -3.58
N LEU A 490 2.63 -22.50 -3.92
CA LEU A 490 2.84 -21.76 -5.16
C LEU A 490 4.22 -22.08 -5.76
N VAL A 491 4.41 -21.86 -7.06
CA VAL A 491 5.72 -21.98 -7.71
C VAL A 491 6.05 -20.69 -8.46
N LEU A 492 6.93 -19.86 -7.87
CA LEU A 492 7.32 -18.56 -8.41
C LEU A 492 8.76 -18.66 -8.95
N ASP A 493 8.99 -18.29 -10.21
CA ASP A 493 10.31 -18.36 -10.85
C ASP A 493 11.00 -19.74 -10.71
N LYS A 494 10.21 -20.83 -10.75
CA LYS A 494 10.62 -22.23 -10.55
C LYS A 494 10.98 -22.59 -9.09
N GLU A 495 10.92 -21.65 -8.15
CA GLU A 495 11.01 -21.90 -6.71
C GLU A 495 9.65 -22.30 -6.14
N PRO A 496 9.53 -23.47 -5.48
CA PRO A 496 8.35 -23.81 -4.70
C PRO A 496 8.33 -22.96 -3.42
N VAL A 497 7.23 -22.24 -3.21
CA VAL A 497 7.03 -21.29 -2.11
C VAL A 497 5.73 -21.62 -1.38
N THR A 498 5.76 -21.56 -0.05
CA THR A 498 4.55 -21.56 0.77
C THR A 498 4.34 -20.18 1.38
N LEU A 499 3.18 -19.58 1.12
CA LEU A 499 2.72 -18.38 1.84
C LEU A 499 1.83 -18.81 3.00
N ARG A 500 1.99 -18.17 4.16
CA ARG A 500 1.18 -18.43 5.36
C ARG A 500 0.70 -17.12 5.97
N LYS A 501 -0.61 -16.97 6.16
CA LYS A 501 -1.20 -15.87 6.93
C LYS A 501 -0.84 -16.04 8.40
N LEU A 502 -0.25 -15.02 9.02
CA LEU A 502 0.13 -14.99 10.44
C LEU A 502 -0.51 -13.77 11.12
N PRO A 503 -1.83 -13.83 11.45
CA PRO A 503 -2.55 -12.67 11.99
C PRO A 503 -1.94 -12.12 13.28
N GLN A 504 -1.48 -13.00 14.18
CA GLN A 504 -0.90 -12.63 15.47
C GLN A 504 0.40 -11.83 15.32
N ALA A 505 1.19 -12.12 14.29
CA ALA A 505 2.42 -11.40 13.97
C ALA A 505 2.22 -10.31 12.89
N SER A 506 0.97 -9.97 12.57
CA SER A 506 0.58 -9.02 11.52
C SER A 506 1.36 -9.22 10.22
N SER A 507 1.56 -10.47 9.81
CA SER A 507 2.51 -10.84 8.76
C SER A 507 1.98 -11.91 7.81
N ILE A 508 2.59 -11.98 6.62
CA ILE A 508 2.55 -13.16 5.75
C ILE A 508 3.93 -13.79 5.79
N GLY A 509 4.02 -15.00 6.32
CA GLY A 509 5.24 -15.81 6.26
C GLY A 509 5.45 -16.34 4.83
N VAL A 510 6.69 -16.30 4.36
CA VAL A 510 7.12 -16.76 3.03
C VAL A 510 8.22 -17.79 3.23
N LEU A 511 7.90 -19.06 2.98
CA LEU A 511 8.85 -20.18 3.08
C LEU A 511 9.22 -20.66 1.68
N PHE A 512 10.50 -20.59 1.33
CA PHE A 512 11.06 -21.21 0.14
C PHE A 512 11.42 -22.66 0.46
N HIS A 513 11.09 -23.60 -0.43
CA HIS A 513 11.50 -25.00 -0.28
C HIS A 513 12.91 -25.27 -0.84
N SER A 514 13.74 -24.23 -0.82
CA SER A 514 15.14 -24.18 -1.20
C SER A 514 15.83 -23.11 -0.35
N ASN A 515 17.15 -22.98 -0.44
CA ASN A 515 17.88 -21.84 0.16
C ASN A 515 17.77 -20.53 -0.63
N GLY A 516 16.90 -20.46 -1.65
CA GLY A 516 16.63 -19.27 -2.47
C GLY A 516 17.66 -19.00 -3.57
N MET A 517 18.78 -19.74 -3.63
CA MET A 517 19.87 -19.47 -4.58
C MET A 517 19.48 -19.71 -6.06
N SER A 518 18.43 -20.50 -6.32
CA SER A 518 17.99 -20.89 -7.67
C SER A 518 16.95 -19.96 -8.31
N GLY A 519 16.44 -18.95 -7.57
CA GLY A 519 15.38 -18.06 -8.06
C GLY A 519 14.69 -17.21 -6.97
N GLY A 520 15.03 -17.38 -5.69
CA GLY A 520 14.32 -16.76 -4.55
C GLY A 520 14.23 -15.23 -4.63
N ALA A 521 15.28 -14.56 -5.12
CA ALA A 521 15.27 -13.11 -5.34
C ALA A 521 14.21 -12.66 -6.37
N MET A 522 14.04 -13.41 -7.46
CA MET A 522 13.05 -13.11 -8.49
C MET A 522 11.63 -13.38 -7.98
N ALA A 523 11.44 -14.49 -7.27
CA ALA A 523 10.18 -14.81 -6.60
C ALA A 523 9.80 -13.76 -5.55
N LEU A 524 10.78 -13.20 -4.82
CA LEU A 524 10.57 -12.09 -3.89
C LEU A 524 10.16 -10.80 -4.62
N ASP A 525 10.80 -10.49 -5.74
CA ASP A 525 10.42 -9.33 -6.56
C ASP A 525 9.03 -9.48 -7.18
N ARG A 526 8.59 -10.69 -7.57
CA ARG A 526 7.19 -10.96 -7.93
C ARG A 526 6.23 -10.66 -6.79
N LEU A 527 6.57 -11.07 -5.56
CA LEU A 527 5.76 -10.76 -4.37
C LEU A 527 5.73 -9.25 -4.10
N ARG A 528 6.85 -8.52 -4.24
CA ARG A 528 6.90 -7.04 -4.15
C ARG A 528 5.99 -6.34 -5.16
N VAL A 529 5.92 -6.83 -6.40
CA VAL A 529 4.99 -6.29 -7.42
C VAL A 529 3.55 -6.51 -6.99
N LEU A 530 3.17 -7.73 -6.60
CA LEU A 530 1.81 -8.06 -6.16
C LEU A 530 1.39 -7.30 -4.89
N LEU A 531 2.32 -7.08 -3.96
CA LEU A 531 2.15 -6.20 -2.82
C LEU A 531 1.88 -4.77 -3.27
N SER A 532 2.69 -4.23 -4.17
CA SER A 532 2.56 -2.85 -4.65
C SER A 532 1.21 -2.61 -5.35
N GLU A 533 0.78 -3.55 -6.21
CA GLU A 533 -0.52 -3.48 -6.89
C GLU A 533 -1.67 -3.66 -5.90
N GLY A 534 -1.66 -4.73 -5.11
CA GLY A 534 -2.74 -5.11 -4.20
C GLY A 534 -2.98 -4.12 -3.04
N LEU A 535 -1.97 -3.32 -2.69
CA LEU A 535 -2.02 -2.32 -1.63
C LEU A 535 -2.42 -0.91 -2.09
N THR A 536 -2.59 -0.67 -3.40
CA THR A 536 -2.88 0.67 -3.96
C THR A 536 -4.07 1.38 -3.29
N GLU A 537 -5.09 0.62 -2.88
CA GLU A 537 -6.32 1.14 -2.26
C GLU A 537 -6.17 1.41 -0.73
N TYR A 538 -5.15 0.83 -0.06
CA TYR A 538 -4.95 0.96 1.39
C TYR A 538 -4.11 2.21 1.73
N ARG A 539 -4.77 3.36 1.81
CA ARG A 539 -4.11 4.66 2.00
C ARG A 539 -3.23 4.75 3.25
N ASN A 540 -3.54 4.04 4.33
CA ASN A 540 -2.81 4.12 5.59
C ASN A 540 -2.05 2.84 5.98
N LEU A 541 -1.93 1.86 5.09
CA LEU A 541 -1.13 0.67 5.35
C LEU A 541 0.29 0.84 4.77
N ARG A 542 1.25 0.18 5.40
CA ARG A 542 2.62 -0.04 4.90
C ARG A 542 2.99 -1.50 5.11
N PHE A 543 3.96 -1.96 4.34
CA PHE A 543 4.62 -3.24 4.56
C PHE A 543 6.14 -3.07 4.56
N CYS A 544 6.83 -4.03 5.15
CA CYS A 544 8.26 -4.25 4.97
C CYS A 544 8.56 -5.75 4.83
N ILE A 545 9.68 -6.09 4.21
CA ILE A 545 10.09 -7.47 4.01
C ILE A 545 11.25 -7.81 4.96
N LEU A 546 10.97 -8.74 5.88
CA LEU A 546 11.86 -9.14 6.95
C LEU A 546 12.50 -10.51 6.66
N THR A 547 13.75 -10.69 7.12
CA THR A 547 14.47 -11.99 7.08
C THR A 547 15.02 -12.35 8.46
N PRO A 548 15.04 -13.64 8.88
CA PRO A 548 15.47 -14.03 10.22
C PRO A 548 17.00 -14.10 10.34
N LEU A 549 17.54 -13.61 11.44
CA LEU A 549 18.97 -13.61 11.72
C LEU A 549 19.42 -14.96 12.33
N ARG A 550 19.63 -15.99 11.49
CA ARG A 550 19.88 -17.40 11.89
C ARG A 550 21.02 -17.67 12.89
N GLU A 551 21.96 -16.73 13.09
CA GLU A 551 23.04 -16.84 14.09
C GLU A 551 22.63 -16.34 15.50
N SER A 552 21.43 -15.76 15.61
CA SER A 552 20.81 -15.40 16.88
C SER A 552 20.18 -16.64 17.53
N ARG A 553 20.32 -16.77 18.86
CA ARG A 553 19.50 -17.72 19.64
C ARG A 553 18.06 -17.21 19.87
N ASP A 554 17.78 -15.96 19.50
CA ASP A 554 16.45 -15.34 19.61
C ASP A 554 15.86 -15.08 18.23
N ASP A 555 14.53 -15.13 18.18
CA ASP A 555 13.64 -14.87 17.05
C ASP A 555 13.68 -13.38 16.62
N SER A 556 14.81 -13.01 16.01
CA SER A 556 15.17 -11.65 15.57
C SER A 556 15.19 -11.54 14.05
N TRP A 557 14.59 -10.46 13.55
CA TRP A 557 14.29 -10.20 12.15
C TRP A 557 14.98 -8.91 11.68
N VAL A 558 15.37 -8.87 10.40
CA VAL A 558 16.03 -7.73 9.75
C VAL A 558 15.18 -7.29 8.56
N ASP A 559 14.86 -6.01 8.48
CA ASP A 559 14.20 -5.40 7.32
C ASP A 559 15.17 -5.30 6.14
N LEU A 560 14.88 -6.02 5.05
CA LEU A 560 15.68 -6.06 3.83
C LEU A 560 15.64 -4.75 3.04
N ASP A 561 14.50 -4.06 3.07
CA ASP A 561 14.28 -2.83 2.30
C ASP A 561 14.99 -1.66 3.01
N ALA A 562 14.90 -1.58 4.35
CA ALA A 562 15.69 -0.65 5.15
C ALA A 562 17.19 -0.96 5.13
N LEU A 563 17.60 -2.25 5.15
CA LEU A 563 19.01 -2.67 5.07
C LEU A 563 19.68 -2.15 3.79
N GLY A 564 18.96 -2.18 2.67
CA GLY A 564 19.45 -1.72 1.37
C GLY A 564 19.73 -0.21 1.26
N ALA A 565 19.22 0.60 2.20
CA ALA A 565 19.41 2.05 2.23
C ALA A 565 20.56 2.52 3.15
N LEU A 566 20.97 1.68 4.12
CA LEU A 566 21.95 2.04 5.14
C LEU A 566 23.40 1.97 4.64
N PRO A 567 24.27 2.94 4.97
CA PRO A 567 25.67 2.91 4.56
C PRO A 567 26.44 1.82 5.29
N ASP A 568 27.39 1.17 4.60
CA ASP A 568 28.18 0.05 5.13
C ASP A 568 29.10 0.37 6.30
N THR A 569 29.40 1.66 6.49
CA THR A 569 30.14 2.18 7.65
C THR A 569 29.29 2.28 8.91
N ALA A 570 27.97 2.07 8.82
CA ALA A 570 27.10 2.05 9.98
C ALA A 570 27.30 0.79 10.82
N PHE A 571 27.35 1.01 12.13
CA PHE A 571 27.24 -0.03 13.14
C PHE A 571 25.90 0.17 13.83
N LEU A 572 25.04 -0.84 13.77
CA LEU A 572 23.81 -0.85 14.56
C LEU A 572 23.96 -1.81 15.72
N LYS A 573 23.15 -1.58 16.75
CA LYS A 573 22.95 -2.54 17.81
C LYS A 573 21.82 -3.47 17.41
N ASP A 574 22.01 -4.78 17.58
CA ASP A 574 20.92 -5.73 17.52
C ASP A 574 19.93 -5.52 18.69
N ALA A 575 18.85 -6.28 18.72
CA ALA A 575 17.84 -6.23 19.80
C ALA A 575 18.40 -6.46 21.22
N ARG A 576 19.66 -6.93 21.36
CA ARG A 576 20.37 -7.16 22.62
C ARG A 576 21.48 -6.13 22.89
N GLY A 577 21.62 -5.10 22.07
CA GLY A 577 22.64 -4.06 22.23
C GLY A 577 24.00 -4.38 21.60
N ARG A 578 24.17 -5.53 20.92
CA ARG A 578 25.46 -5.96 20.34
C ARG A 578 25.74 -5.25 19.01
N PRO A 579 26.95 -4.71 18.78
CA PRO A 579 27.27 -4.06 17.51
C PRO A 579 27.35 -5.08 16.36
N ILE A 580 26.56 -4.86 15.31
CA ILE A 580 26.62 -5.55 14.04
C ILE A 580 27.00 -4.52 12.96
N ALA A 581 28.00 -4.86 12.14
CA ALA A 581 28.37 -4.07 10.98
C ALA A 581 27.37 -4.30 9.84
N ILE A 582 26.80 -3.22 9.28
CA ILE A 582 25.82 -3.31 8.17
C ILE A 582 26.42 -4.04 6.96
N SER A 583 27.70 -3.82 6.66
CA SER A 583 28.43 -4.49 5.59
C SER A 583 28.41 -6.03 5.68
N THR A 584 28.48 -6.57 6.90
CA THR A 584 28.42 -8.02 7.14
C THR A 584 27.00 -8.57 6.95
N LEU A 585 25.97 -7.78 7.25
CA LEU A 585 24.57 -8.15 7.01
C LEU A 585 24.24 -8.12 5.51
N LYS A 586 24.58 -7.04 4.81
CA LYS A 586 24.40 -6.95 3.35
C LYS A 586 25.14 -8.04 2.60
N GLU A 587 26.34 -8.42 3.04
CA GLU A 587 27.06 -9.56 2.47
C GLU A 587 26.27 -10.86 2.60
N LYS A 588 25.83 -11.21 3.82
CA LYS A 588 25.05 -12.43 4.10
C LYS A 588 23.70 -12.44 3.40
N LEU A 589 23.09 -11.28 3.18
CA LEU A 589 21.75 -11.11 2.61
C LEU A 589 21.76 -10.65 1.15
N SER A 590 22.93 -10.58 0.52
CA SER A 590 23.15 -10.07 -0.85
C SER A 590 22.31 -10.74 -1.93
N LEU A 591 21.92 -12.01 -1.71
CA LEU A 591 20.97 -12.76 -2.53
C LEU A 591 19.63 -12.02 -2.70
N TRP A 592 19.10 -11.42 -1.65
CA TRP A 592 17.76 -10.82 -1.61
C TRP A 592 17.72 -9.34 -2.05
N LEU A 593 18.88 -8.76 -2.34
CA LEU A 593 19.05 -7.35 -2.73
C LEU A 593 19.09 -7.15 -4.26
N THR A 594 18.53 -8.11 -5.03
CA THR A 594 18.40 -8.18 -6.50
C THR A 594 19.55 -7.56 -7.32
N GLN A 595 20.50 -8.41 -7.73
CA GLN A 595 21.73 -7.98 -8.42
C GLN A 595 21.82 -8.36 -9.91
N GLN A 596 20.73 -8.84 -10.55
CA GLN A 596 20.73 -9.20 -11.98
C GLN A 596 19.32 -9.24 -12.60
N CYS A 597 19.21 -9.00 -13.90
CA CYS A 597 17.96 -9.03 -14.66
C CYS A 597 18.18 -9.47 -16.12
N GLU A 598 17.19 -10.10 -16.75
CA GLU A 598 17.22 -10.47 -18.17
C GLU A 598 16.48 -9.45 -19.04
N PHE A 599 17.17 -8.93 -20.06
CA PHE A 599 16.63 -7.97 -21.01
C PHE A 599 16.63 -8.55 -22.43
N CYS A 600 15.70 -8.06 -23.26
CA CYS A 600 15.67 -8.35 -24.68
C CYS A 600 16.43 -7.27 -25.46
N PHE A 601 17.28 -7.67 -26.39
CA PHE A 601 18.11 -6.81 -27.22
C PHE A 601 17.86 -7.10 -28.70
N LEU A 602 17.96 -6.07 -29.54
CA LEU A 602 18.01 -6.20 -30.98
C LEU A 602 19.43 -6.61 -31.42
N SER A 603 19.50 -7.51 -32.40
CA SER A 603 20.74 -7.83 -33.11
C SER A 603 21.23 -6.62 -33.93
N ALA A 604 22.41 -6.11 -33.57
CA ALA A 604 23.03 -5.01 -34.29
C ALA A 604 23.42 -5.38 -35.73
N ASP A 605 23.74 -6.65 -36.01
CA ASP A 605 24.05 -7.12 -37.38
C ASP A 605 22.82 -7.03 -38.29
N LYS A 606 21.65 -7.43 -37.78
CA LYS A 606 20.37 -7.33 -38.47
C LYS A 606 19.99 -5.86 -38.70
N LEU A 607 20.12 -5.01 -37.68
CA LEU A 607 19.82 -3.59 -37.83
C LEU A 607 20.80 -2.88 -38.79
N ARG A 608 22.11 -3.20 -38.76
CA ARG A 608 23.12 -2.68 -39.70
C ARG A 608 22.85 -3.06 -41.16
N SER A 609 22.36 -4.27 -41.41
CA SER A 609 22.04 -4.78 -42.76
C SER A 609 20.66 -4.36 -43.27
N SER A 610 19.81 -3.79 -42.40
CA SER A 610 18.46 -3.33 -42.75
C SER A 610 18.43 -2.00 -43.52
N THR A 611 17.41 -1.84 -44.35
CA THR A 611 17.11 -0.59 -45.09
C THR A 611 15.81 0.06 -44.57
N PRO A 612 15.52 1.32 -44.95
CA PRO A 612 14.22 1.94 -44.70
C PRO A 612 13.03 1.17 -45.29
N SER A 613 13.23 0.28 -46.28
CA SER A 613 12.16 -0.56 -46.81
C SER A 613 11.98 -1.89 -46.06
N THR A 614 13.04 -2.46 -45.47
CA THR A 614 12.94 -3.73 -44.72
C THR A 614 12.61 -3.54 -43.24
N PHE A 615 12.95 -2.37 -42.67
CA PHE A 615 12.62 -1.99 -41.30
C PHE A 615 12.41 -0.46 -41.24
N PRO A 616 11.18 0.03 -41.52
CA PRO A 616 10.92 1.45 -41.71
C PRO A 616 10.88 2.26 -40.41
N ALA A 617 10.41 1.67 -39.30
CA ALA A 617 10.21 2.32 -38.02
C ALA A 617 10.37 1.30 -36.86
N PHE A 618 10.62 1.80 -35.65
CA PHE A 618 10.60 0.95 -34.45
C PHE A 618 9.19 0.41 -34.17
N MET A 619 9.10 -0.87 -33.81
CA MET A 619 7.84 -1.56 -33.47
C MET A 619 7.88 -2.03 -32.02
N ARG A 620 6.72 -2.27 -31.41
CA ARG A 620 6.65 -2.82 -30.05
C ARG A 620 7.35 -4.17 -29.98
N LEU A 621 7.94 -4.54 -28.84
CA LEU A 621 8.54 -5.87 -28.61
C LEU A 621 7.60 -7.01 -29.04
N GLN A 622 6.29 -6.88 -28.81
CA GLN A 622 5.29 -7.87 -29.20
C GLN A 622 5.17 -8.06 -30.71
N ASP A 623 5.37 -7.01 -31.51
CA ASP A 623 5.31 -7.06 -32.97
C ASP A 623 6.67 -7.43 -33.57
N MET A 624 7.77 -7.02 -32.92
CA MET A 624 9.11 -7.53 -33.20
C MET A 624 9.17 -9.06 -33.10
N ARG A 625 8.62 -9.65 -32.02
CA ARG A 625 8.50 -11.11 -31.86
C ARG A 625 7.66 -11.81 -32.94
N LYS A 626 6.72 -11.12 -33.59
CA LYS A 626 5.88 -11.69 -34.66
C LYS A 626 6.55 -11.65 -36.03
N HIS A 627 7.31 -10.58 -36.31
CA HIS A 627 7.78 -10.27 -37.67
C HIS A 627 9.31 -10.35 -37.82
N TYR A 628 10.06 -10.32 -36.72
CA TYR A 628 11.52 -10.22 -36.66
C TYR A 628 12.09 -11.02 -35.47
N ASP A 629 11.52 -12.20 -35.16
CA ASP A 629 11.92 -13.00 -33.99
C ASP A 629 13.42 -13.34 -33.98
N ASP A 630 14.01 -13.57 -35.17
CA ASP A 630 15.44 -13.83 -35.36
C ASP A 630 16.36 -12.61 -35.13
N TRP A 631 15.78 -11.43 -34.82
CA TRP A 631 16.50 -10.25 -34.37
C TRP A 631 16.56 -10.15 -32.85
N MET A 632 15.71 -10.89 -32.12
CA MET A 632 15.51 -10.75 -30.69
C MET A 632 16.47 -11.65 -29.91
N VAL A 633 17.29 -11.05 -29.05
CA VAL A 633 18.31 -11.76 -28.25
C VAL A 633 18.15 -11.43 -26.78
N TYR A 634 17.89 -12.45 -25.96
CA TYR A 634 17.79 -12.30 -24.51
C TYR A 634 19.17 -12.44 -23.85
N LYS A 635 19.48 -11.55 -22.91
CA LYS A 635 20.75 -11.54 -22.17
C LYS A 635 20.55 -11.09 -20.72
N THR A 636 21.15 -11.83 -19.80
CA THR A 636 21.21 -11.45 -18.38
C THR A 636 22.31 -10.43 -18.13
N ILE A 637 21.92 -9.28 -17.58
CA ILE A 637 22.80 -8.20 -17.11
C ILE A 637 22.88 -8.29 -15.59
N SER A 638 24.09 -8.41 -15.04
CA SER A 638 24.31 -8.40 -13.59
C SER A 638 25.03 -7.14 -13.14
N PHE A 639 24.67 -6.67 -11.94
CA PHE A 639 25.24 -5.48 -11.30
C PHE A 639 26.77 -5.57 -11.19
N LYS A 640 27.29 -6.74 -10.80
CA LYS A 640 28.74 -6.96 -10.74
C LYS A 640 29.44 -6.73 -12.08
N LYS A 641 28.90 -7.30 -13.15
CA LYS A 641 29.47 -7.18 -14.50
C LYS A 641 29.28 -5.78 -15.09
N ALA A 642 28.17 -5.11 -14.75
CA ALA A 642 27.94 -3.72 -15.10
C ALA A 642 28.99 -2.80 -14.46
N CYS A 643 29.29 -2.98 -13.16
CA CYS A 643 30.33 -2.21 -12.47
C CYS A 643 31.74 -2.45 -13.03
N LEU A 644 32.05 -3.68 -13.45
CA LEU A 644 33.33 -4.03 -14.06
C LEU A 644 33.47 -3.58 -15.53
N GLY A 645 32.38 -3.11 -16.16
CA GLY A 645 32.39 -2.66 -17.55
C GLY A 645 32.36 -3.79 -18.59
N ASP A 646 32.11 -5.04 -18.18
CA ASP A 646 32.09 -6.24 -19.05
C ASP A 646 31.23 -6.06 -20.31
N TYR A 647 30.18 -5.24 -20.24
CA TYR A 647 29.20 -5.04 -21.31
C TYR A 647 29.55 -3.90 -22.29
N VAL A 648 30.48 -2.99 -21.95
CA VAL A 648 30.78 -1.75 -22.72
C VAL A 648 31.31 -2.01 -24.14
N GLY A 649 31.85 -3.21 -24.38
CA GLY A 649 32.36 -3.64 -25.68
C GLY A 649 31.27 -4.01 -26.70
N GLU A 650 30.25 -4.77 -26.27
CA GLU A 650 29.29 -5.41 -27.20
C GLU A 650 27.84 -4.92 -27.06
N PHE A 651 27.50 -4.25 -25.95
CA PHE A 651 26.13 -3.83 -25.61
C PHE A 651 25.96 -2.32 -25.71
N LEU A 652 24.87 -1.90 -26.36
CA LEU A 652 24.44 -0.52 -26.50
C LEU A 652 23.06 -0.33 -25.87
N ALA A 653 22.90 0.65 -24.99
CA ALA A 653 21.61 1.15 -24.54
C ALA A 653 21.34 2.52 -25.18
N VAL A 654 20.11 2.75 -25.66
CA VAL A 654 19.73 4.00 -26.34
C VAL A 654 18.84 4.85 -25.44
N SER A 655 19.43 5.86 -24.80
CA SER A 655 18.68 6.86 -24.03
C SER A 655 18.14 7.92 -24.98
N HIS A 656 16.84 8.16 -24.93
CA HIS A 656 16.14 9.03 -25.87
C HIS A 656 14.84 9.56 -25.26
N ARG A 657 14.25 10.59 -25.88
CA ARG A 657 12.91 11.05 -25.54
C ARG A 657 11.90 10.38 -26.45
N TRP A 658 10.79 9.90 -25.87
CA TRP A 658 9.61 9.59 -26.67
C TRP A 658 9.00 10.86 -27.24
N GLU A 659 8.88 10.94 -28.57
CA GLU A 659 8.34 12.11 -29.26
C GLU A 659 6.87 12.36 -28.91
N THR A 660 6.05 11.31 -28.89
CA THR A 660 4.65 11.32 -28.40
C THR A 660 4.42 10.22 -27.34
N ARG A 661 3.21 10.10 -26.81
CA ARG A 661 2.86 9.05 -25.83
C ARG A 661 2.72 7.66 -26.49
N GLU A 662 2.45 7.64 -27.80
CA GLU A 662 2.12 6.45 -28.57
C GLU A 662 3.32 5.89 -29.36
N ALA A 663 4.28 6.76 -29.73
CA ALA A 663 5.43 6.40 -30.55
C ALA A 663 6.70 7.17 -30.13
N PRO A 664 7.87 6.50 -30.00
CA PRO A 664 9.10 7.16 -29.61
C PRO A 664 9.71 8.01 -30.73
N ASP A 665 9.60 7.55 -31.98
CA ASP A 665 10.22 8.13 -33.17
C ASP A 665 9.18 8.24 -34.30
N THR A 666 8.44 9.36 -34.31
CA THR A 666 7.40 9.65 -35.32
C THR A 666 7.98 10.09 -36.65
N THR A 667 9.23 10.56 -36.64
CA THR A 667 9.92 11.13 -37.80
C THR A 667 10.87 10.14 -38.51
N GLY A 668 11.24 9.05 -37.84
CA GLY A 668 12.28 8.12 -38.28
C GLY A 668 13.71 8.63 -38.03
N ALA A 669 13.87 9.80 -37.39
CA ALA A 669 15.16 10.42 -37.15
C ALA A 669 15.99 9.65 -36.11
N GLN A 670 15.34 9.06 -35.09
CA GLN A 670 16.04 8.30 -34.06
C GLN A 670 16.59 6.98 -34.62
N LEU A 671 15.78 6.28 -35.43
CA LEU A 671 16.17 5.06 -36.13
C LEU A 671 17.29 5.31 -37.15
N LEU A 672 17.25 6.45 -37.86
CA LEU A 672 18.31 6.86 -38.78
C LEU A 672 19.63 7.14 -38.05
N ALA A 673 19.60 7.92 -36.96
CA ALA A 673 20.77 8.23 -36.16
C ALA A 673 21.37 6.98 -35.51
N LEU A 674 20.54 6.09 -34.96
CA LEU A 674 20.99 4.81 -34.41
C LEU A 674 21.69 3.95 -35.48
N ARG A 675 21.10 3.83 -36.68
CA ARG A 675 21.70 3.08 -37.81
C ARG A 675 23.07 3.61 -38.20
N GLU A 676 23.23 4.93 -38.28
CA GLU A 676 24.50 5.53 -38.67
C GLU A 676 25.57 5.37 -37.58
N TYR A 677 25.17 5.56 -36.31
CA TYR A 677 26.06 5.32 -35.18
C TYR A 677 26.59 3.88 -35.18
N ILE A 678 25.73 2.86 -35.28
CA ILE A 678 26.16 1.45 -35.22
C ILE A 678 27.00 1.01 -36.41
N ARG A 679 26.88 1.64 -37.60
CA ARG A 679 27.78 1.41 -38.74
C ARG A 679 29.22 1.78 -38.41
N SER A 680 29.42 2.85 -37.63
CA SER A 680 30.75 3.25 -37.15
C SER A 680 31.29 2.40 -35.98
N GLN A 681 30.45 1.53 -35.40
CA GLN A 681 30.75 0.75 -34.19
C GLN A 681 30.53 -0.77 -34.42
N PRO A 682 31.35 -1.42 -35.26
CA PRO A 682 31.15 -2.83 -35.67
C PRO A 682 31.22 -3.83 -34.50
N GLN A 683 31.83 -3.45 -33.37
CA GLN A 683 31.90 -4.27 -32.15
C GLN A 683 30.56 -4.40 -31.41
N ILE A 684 29.61 -3.49 -31.64
CA ILE A 684 28.28 -3.54 -31.00
C ILE A 684 27.48 -4.68 -31.62
N ARG A 685 26.98 -5.59 -30.77
CA ARG A 685 26.18 -6.76 -31.14
C ARG A 685 24.74 -6.70 -30.63
N TYR A 686 24.53 -6.10 -29.46
CA TYR A 686 23.25 -6.11 -28.76
C TYR A 686 22.79 -4.68 -28.48
N ILE A 687 21.60 -4.32 -28.94
CA ILE A 687 21.04 -2.96 -28.82
C ILE A 687 19.76 -3.01 -27.98
N PHE A 688 19.73 -2.24 -26.90
CA PHE A 688 18.54 -2.01 -26.10
C PHE A 688 17.88 -0.69 -26.53
N PHE A 689 16.63 -0.78 -26.98
CA PHE A 689 15.77 0.35 -27.32
C PHE A 689 14.38 0.04 -26.78
N ASP A 690 13.91 0.80 -25.80
CA ASP A 690 12.80 0.42 -24.90
C ASP A 690 11.52 -0.08 -25.60
N GLN A 691 11.07 0.57 -26.68
CA GLN A 691 9.91 0.20 -27.48
C GLN A 691 10.04 -1.22 -28.05
N CYS A 692 11.24 -1.59 -28.50
CA CYS A 692 11.54 -2.89 -29.09
C CYS A 692 12.05 -3.92 -28.07
N SER A 693 12.54 -3.47 -26.91
CA SER A 693 13.23 -4.29 -25.91
C SER A 693 12.39 -4.63 -24.67
N LEU A 694 11.32 -3.88 -24.40
CA LEU A 694 10.40 -4.08 -23.28
C LEU A 694 8.97 -4.31 -23.79
N PRO A 695 8.11 -5.02 -23.05
CA PRO A 695 6.69 -5.13 -23.42
C PRO A 695 5.95 -3.80 -23.31
N GLN A 696 5.21 -3.41 -24.36
CA GLN A 696 4.56 -2.09 -24.48
C GLN A 696 3.02 -2.17 -24.55
N GLY A 697 2.35 -1.05 -24.32
CA GLY A 697 0.88 -0.94 -24.45
C GLY A 697 0.06 -1.42 -23.23
N GLY A 698 -1.26 -1.21 -23.28
CA GLY A 698 -2.20 -1.69 -22.25
C GLY A 698 -2.67 -3.14 -22.50
N ASP A 699 -2.49 -3.60 -23.73
CA ASP A 699 -2.80 -4.92 -24.28
C ASP A 699 -1.80 -6.04 -23.89
N LYS A 700 -0.83 -5.71 -23.01
CA LYS A 700 0.13 -6.68 -22.45
C LYS A 700 -0.57 -7.89 -21.83
N THR A 701 -0.15 -9.08 -22.25
CA THR A 701 -0.51 -10.35 -21.58
C THR A 701 -0.02 -10.36 -20.12
N PRO A 702 -0.57 -11.21 -19.22
CA PRO A 702 -0.10 -11.30 -17.84
C PRO A 702 1.41 -11.60 -17.73
N ALA A 703 1.95 -12.46 -18.61
CA ALA A 703 3.38 -12.76 -18.68
C ALA A 703 4.22 -11.54 -19.11
N GLU A 704 3.70 -10.71 -20.01
CA GLU A 704 4.36 -9.47 -20.44
C GLU A 704 4.28 -8.36 -19.39
N LYS A 705 3.20 -8.29 -18.61
CA LYS A 705 3.11 -7.41 -17.44
C LYS A 705 4.15 -7.82 -16.39
N ALA A 706 4.26 -9.11 -16.08
CA ALA A 706 5.26 -9.64 -15.17
C ALA A 706 6.70 -9.38 -15.64
N ALA A 707 7.01 -9.65 -16.91
CA ALA A 707 8.33 -9.37 -17.49
C ALA A 707 8.68 -7.87 -17.44
N PHE A 708 7.74 -6.99 -17.81
CA PHE A 708 7.92 -5.55 -17.72
C PHE A 708 8.15 -5.08 -16.28
N ALA A 709 7.39 -5.60 -15.31
CA ALA A 709 7.52 -5.29 -13.90
C ALA A 709 8.84 -5.80 -13.29
N GLN A 710 9.42 -6.87 -13.80
CA GLN A 710 10.77 -7.34 -13.43
C GLN A 710 11.88 -6.48 -14.06
N GLN A 711 11.69 -6.03 -15.31
CA GLN A 711 12.71 -5.33 -16.09
C GLN A 711 12.83 -3.86 -15.68
N LEU A 712 11.71 -3.14 -15.53
CA LEU A 712 11.67 -1.70 -15.24
C LEU A 712 12.50 -1.31 -13.99
N PRO A 713 12.42 -2.02 -12.84
CA PRO A 713 13.25 -1.73 -11.67
C PRO A 713 14.75 -1.86 -11.90
N ASN A 714 15.19 -2.59 -12.92
CA ASN A 714 16.58 -2.98 -13.16
C ASN A 714 17.23 -2.27 -14.37
N ILE A 715 16.50 -1.38 -15.05
CA ILE A 715 17.00 -0.63 -16.24
C ILE A 715 18.27 0.16 -15.94
N ASN A 716 18.45 0.64 -14.71
CA ASN A 716 19.67 1.30 -14.23
C ASN A 716 20.96 0.49 -14.49
N LEU A 717 20.88 -0.85 -14.50
CA LEU A 717 22.01 -1.72 -14.80
C LEU A 717 22.54 -1.55 -16.24
N LEU A 718 21.64 -1.29 -17.19
CA LEU A 718 21.98 -1.06 -18.60
C LEU A 718 22.77 0.24 -18.75
N TYR A 719 22.25 1.33 -18.19
CA TYR A 719 22.87 2.64 -18.30
C TYR A 719 24.09 2.85 -17.39
N LEU A 720 24.31 1.96 -16.41
CA LEU A 720 25.58 1.85 -15.67
C LEU A 720 26.62 0.97 -16.37
N GLY A 721 26.21 -0.13 -17.03
CA GLY A 721 27.13 -1.17 -17.50
C GLY A 721 27.42 -1.20 -19.00
N CYS A 722 26.51 -0.73 -19.85
CA CYS A 722 26.62 -0.80 -21.30
C CYS A 722 27.26 0.47 -21.88
N ARG A 723 27.60 0.44 -23.19
CA ARG A 723 27.78 1.68 -23.96
C ARG A 723 26.43 2.37 -24.07
N VAL A 724 26.40 3.70 -24.06
CA VAL A 724 25.14 4.47 -24.15
C VAL A 724 25.17 5.39 -25.37
N LEU A 725 24.13 5.36 -26.20
CA LEU A 725 23.83 6.39 -27.19
C LEU A 725 22.72 7.28 -26.64
N ILE A 726 23.02 8.55 -26.43
CA ILE A 726 22.07 9.60 -26.06
C ILE A 726 21.60 10.27 -27.35
N LEU A 727 20.30 10.20 -27.62
CA LEU A 727 19.64 10.90 -28.72
C LEU A 727 19.04 12.21 -28.19
N LEU A 728 19.80 13.29 -28.34
CA LEU A 728 19.55 14.58 -27.71
C LEU A 728 18.66 15.48 -28.58
N ASP A 729 17.41 15.65 -28.17
CA ASP A 729 16.53 16.73 -28.65
C ASP A 729 16.44 17.88 -27.63
N ARG A 730 15.75 18.97 -28.00
CA ARG A 730 15.61 20.17 -27.17
C ARG A 730 14.86 19.96 -25.84
N SER A 731 14.13 18.86 -25.70
CA SER A 731 13.28 18.54 -24.54
C SER A 731 13.78 17.35 -23.74
N TYR A 732 14.96 16.82 -24.07
CA TYR A 732 15.57 15.67 -23.40
C TYR A 732 15.79 15.92 -21.90
N SER A 733 16.47 17.02 -21.52
CA SER A 733 16.83 17.30 -20.12
C SER A 733 15.65 17.56 -19.17
N SER A 734 14.44 17.82 -19.67
CA SER A 734 13.26 18.05 -18.83
C SER A 734 12.57 16.76 -18.37
N ARG A 735 13.08 15.59 -18.76
CA ARG A 735 12.48 14.27 -18.52
C ARG A 735 13.34 13.44 -17.56
N PHE A 736 12.70 12.87 -16.54
CA PHE A 736 13.37 12.08 -15.49
C PHE A 736 14.22 10.94 -16.05
N TRP A 737 13.65 10.08 -16.90
CA TRP A 737 14.36 8.94 -17.47
C TRP A 737 15.59 9.39 -18.26
N CYS A 738 15.42 10.29 -19.23
CA CYS A 738 16.51 10.86 -20.02
C CYS A 738 17.65 11.43 -19.16
N SER A 739 17.32 12.17 -18.09
CA SER A 739 18.26 12.75 -17.14
C SER A 739 18.96 11.71 -16.26
N TYR A 740 18.23 10.73 -15.74
CA TYR A 740 18.76 9.64 -14.92
C TYR A 740 19.69 8.72 -15.72
N GLU A 741 19.27 8.33 -16.92
CA GLU A 741 20.05 7.54 -17.87
C GLU A 741 21.32 8.29 -18.33
N CYS A 742 21.22 9.60 -18.58
CA CYS A 742 22.36 10.47 -18.90
C CYS A 742 23.38 10.49 -17.76
N TRP A 743 22.94 10.80 -16.53
CA TRP A 743 23.82 10.80 -15.36
C TRP A 743 24.51 9.45 -15.17
N LEU A 744 23.75 8.34 -15.20
CA LEU A 744 24.31 7.00 -15.09
C LEU A 744 25.35 6.72 -16.18
N SER A 745 25.13 7.16 -17.42
CA SER A 745 26.06 6.97 -18.54
C SER A 745 27.42 7.67 -18.34
N PHE A 746 27.46 8.70 -17.50
CA PHE A 746 28.67 9.47 -17.15
C PHE A 746 29.41 8.91 -15.94
N MET A 747 28.80 7.99 -15.16
CA MET A 747 29.42 7.42 -13.97
C MET A 747 30.28 6.18 -14.29
N MET A 748 31.37 6.04 -13.53
CA MET A 748 32.16 4.81 -13.39
C MET A 748 32.05 4.27 -11.95
N ALA A 749 32.13 2.94 -11.81
CA ALA A 749 32.10 2.26 -10.53
C ALA A 749 33.51 2.22 -9.89
N THR A 750 33.64 2.68 -8.64
CA THR A 750 34.93 2.69 -7.92
C THR A 750 34.76 2.42 -6.43
N ARG A 751 35.87 2.27 -5.69
CA ARG A 751 35.88 2.25 -4.21
C ARG A 751 35.24 3.50 -3.58
N GLY A 752 35.21 4.63 -4.29
CA GLY A 752 34.55 5.87 -3.84
C GLY A 752 33.05 5.93 -4.15
N GLY A 753 32.50 4.88 -4.78
CA GLY A 753 31.13 4.85 -5.28
C GLY A 753 31.06 5.13 -6.77
N LEU A 754 29.90 5.61 -7.21
CA LEU A 754 29.68 6.17 -8.53
C LEU A 754 30.35 7.54 -8.59
N ILE A 755 31.45 7.62 -9.35
CA ILE A 755 32.16 8.87 -9.62
C ILE A 755 32.13 9.18 -11.10
N SER A 756 32.25 10.46 -11.44
CA SER A 756 32.44 10.95 -12.81
C SER A 756 33.52 10.16 -13.54
N ALA A 757 33.19 9.63 -14.72
CA ALA A 757 34.19 9.06 -15.60
C ALA A 757 35.08 10.18 -16.18
N ASP A 758 36.40 9.93 -16.30
CA ASP A 758 37.29 10.78 -17.09
C ASP A 758 36.71 10.92 -18.51
N GLU A 759 36.82 12.09 -19.15
CA GLU A 759 36.23 12.29 -20.48
C GLU A 759 36.73 11.27 -21.52
N ALA A 760 38.00 10.85 -21.41
CA ALA A 760 38.61 9.83 -22.26
C ALA A 760 38.10 8.39 -22.01
N LYS A 761 37.37 8.17 -20.91
CA LYS A 761 36.77 6.89 -20.49
C LYS A 761 35.24 6.92 -20.55
N LEU A 762 34.62 8.03 -20.98
CA LEU A 762 33.18 8.12 -21.13
C LEU A 762 32.68 7.08 -22.14
N ARG A 763 31.77 6.23 -21.68
CA ARG A 763 31.09 5.19 -22.48
C ARG A 763 29.78 5.68 -23.11
N CYS A 764 29.53 6.99 -23.06
CA CYS A 764 28.40 7.65 -23.69
C CYS A 764 28.81 8.29 -25.03
N HIS A 765 27.92 8.24 -26.02
CA HIS A 765 27.95 9.08 -27.21
C HIS A 765 26.68 9.91 -27.26
N VAL A 766 26.77 11.20 -27.58
CA VAL A 766 25.61 12.09 -27.66
C VAL A 766 25.45 12.54 -29.11
N GLU A 767 24.33 12.21 -29.72
CA GLU A 767 23.96 12.60 -31.09
C GLU A 767 22.82 13.62 -31.04
N CYS A 768 22.88 14.69 -31.82
CA CYS A 768 21.94 15.81 -31.73
C CYS A 768 20.85 15.70 -32.79
N LEU A 769 19.59 15.54 -32.37
CA LEU A 769 18.45 15.38 -33.26
C LEU A 769 17.70 16.69 -33.51
N HIS A 770 16.86 16.72 -34.55
CA HIS A 770 15.88 17.79 -34.81
C HIS A 770 16.49 19.21 -34.89
N GLY A 771 17.72 19.32 -35.41
CA GLY A 771 18.44 20.58 -35.48
C GLY A 771 18.77 21.18 -34.11
N THR A 772 18.94 20.32 -33.10
CA THR A 772 19.44 20.71 -31.77
C THR A 772 20.91 21.16 -31.91
N PRO A 773 21.28 22.37 -31.44
CA PRO A 773 22.65 22.86 -31.61
C PRO A 773 23.69 21.98 -30.90
N PRO A 774 24.90 21.79 -31.46
CA PRO A 774 25.99 21.08 -30.80
C PRO A 774 26.38 21.65 -29.42
N ALA A 775 26.09 22.93 -29.16
CA ALA A 775 26.26 23.56 -27.85
C ALA A 775 25.38 22.91 -26.75
N THR A 776 24.20 22.36 -27.09
CA THR A 776 23.32 21.67 -26.13
C THR A 776 23.96 20.38 -25.61
N LYS A 777 24.76 19.69 -26.42
CA LYS A 777 25.58 18.53 -26.00
C LYS A 777 26.70 18.93 -25.02
N ILE A 778 27.22 20.15 -25.11
CA ILE A 778 28.17 20.69 -24.13
C ILE A 778 27.45 21.01 -22.83
N ALA A 779 26.31 21.72 -22.90
CA ALA A 779 25.48 22.03 -21.73
C ALA A 779 25.04 20.76 -20.98
N LEU A 780 24.59 19.70 -21.67
CA LEU A 780 24.23 18.42 -21.05
C LEU A 780 25.40 17.76 -20.30
N LYS A 781 26.63 17.90 -20.80
CA LYS A 781 27.83 17.42 -20.11
C LYS A 781 28.14 18.26 -18.88
N GLU A 782 28.20 19.58 -19.02
CA GLU A 782 28.41 20.51 -17.89
C GLU A 782 27.35 20.30 -16.78
N GLU A 783 26.13 19.96 -17.20
CA GLU A 783 24.98 19.74 -16.33
C GLU A 783 25.12 18.49 -15.43
N TRP A 784 25.63 17.37 -15.94
CA TRP A 784 25.60 16.07 -15.24
C TRP A 784 26.97 15.45 -14.94
N LEU A 785 28.03 15.78 -15.68
CA LEU A 785 29.30 15.05 -15.63
C LEU A 785 29.96 15.09 -14.24
N HIS A 786 29.80 16.19 -13.51
CA HIS A 786 30.42 16.39 -12.19
C HIS A 786 29.44 16.24 -11.01
N MET A 787 28.22 15.75 -11.25
CA MET A 787 27.24 15.55 -10.19
C MET A 787 27.51 14.26 -9.41
N THR A 788 27.62 14.36 -8.09
CA THR A 788 27.66 13.18 -7.22
C THR A 788 26.30 12.47 -7.21
N ALA A 789 26.24 11.25 -6.70
CA ALA A 789 24.97 10.54 -6.50
C ALA A 789 23.98 11.33 -5.62
N GLU A 790 24.47 12.14 -4.67
CA GLU A 790 23.60 12.95 -3.81
C GLU A 790 23.09 14.19 -4.55
N ASP A 791 23.94 14.89 -5.31
CA ASP A 791 23.49 16.02 -6.14
C ASP A 791 22.48 15.54 -7.20
N ALA A 792 22.72 14.37 -7.81
CA ALA A 792 21.84 13.77 -8.78
C ALA A 792 20.50 13.36 -8.15
N PHE A 793 20.49 12.79 -6.94
CA PHE A 793 19.27 12.50 -6.19
C PHE A 793 18.44 13.78 -5.96
N ILE A 794 19.06 14.84 -5.45
CA ILE A 794 18.37 16.11 -5.17
C ILE A 794 17.78 16.69 -6.48
N LYS A 795 18.56 16.72 -7.55
CA LYS A 795 18.15 17.32 -8.82
C LYS A 795 17.09 16.50 -9.56
N LEU A 796 17.25 15.18 -9.65
CA LEU A 796 16.25 14.30 -10.25
C LEU A 796 14.93 14.31 -9.47
N GLY A 797 14.98 14.61 -8.16
CA GLY A 797 13.82 14.84 -7.31
C GLY A 797 13.07 16.17 -7.58
N SER A 798 13.67 17.15 -8.28
CA SER A 798 13.06 18.47 -8.49
C SER A 798 11.69 18.39 -9.18
N PRO A 799 10.72 19.28 -8.85
CA PRO A 799 9.49 19.46 -9.62
C PRO A 799 9.71 19.76 -11.10
N ASP A 800 10.85 20.38 -11.46
CA ASP A 800 11.20 20.73 -12.84
C ASP A 800 11.49 19.50 -13.72
N VAL A 801 11.75 18.34 -13.10
CA VAL A 801 12.07 17.08 -13.78
C VAL A 801 10.79 16.25 -13.93
N THR A 802 10.25 16.25 -15.15
CA THR A 802 8.93 15.68 -15.47
C THR A 802 8.96 14.17 -15.71
N VAL A 803 7.84 13.50 -15.41
CA VAL A 803 7.58 12.09 -15.71
C VAL A 803 6.22 11.93 -16.38
N THR A 804 6.05 10.84 -17.13
CA THR A 804 4.72 10.40 -17.63
C THR A 804 3.96 9.59 -16.56
N ASN A 805 4.69 9.00 -15.60
CA ASN A 805 4.16 8.21 -14.50
C ASN A 805 4.96 8.53 -13.22
N GLU A 806 4.29 9.00 -12.18
CA GLU A 806 4.95 9.41 -10.93
C GLU A 806 5.54 8.23 -10.16
N SER A 807 4.98 7.02 -10.28
CA SER A 807 5.52 5.84 -9.60
C SER A 807 6.88 5.41 -10.15
N ASP A 808 7.23 5.72 -11.40
CA ASP A 808 8.58 5.52 -11.95
C ASP A 808 9.60 6.33 -11.15
N LYS A 809 9.29 7.61 -10.90
CA LYS A 809 10.16 8.55 -10.15
C LYS A 809 10.33 8.08 -8.71
N GLN A 810 9.22 7.72 -8.05
CA GLN A 810 9.22 7.21 -6.67
C GLN A 810 9.98 5.88 -6.53
N MET A 811 9.90 4.99 -7.52
CA MET A 811 10.62 3.70 -7.53
C MET A 811 12.13 3.86 -7.77
N GLN A 812 12.52 4.73 -8.70
CA GLN A 812 13.90 4.81 -9.19
C GLN A 812 14.76 5.81 -8.42
N LEU A 813 14.19 6.91 -7.92
CA LEU A 813 14.96 7.95 -7.25
C LEU A 813 15.73 7.42 -6.01
N PRO A 814 15.16 6.58 -5.11
CA PRO A 814 15.90 5.98 -4.00
C PRO A 814 17.11 5.13 -4.47
N LYS A 815 17.03 4.54 -5.67
CA LYS A 815 18.09 3.67 -6.21
C LYS A 815 19.38 4.41 -6.54
N VAL A 816 19.34 5.72 -6.75
CA VAL A 816 20.54 6.55 -6.94
C VAL A 816 21.50 6.40 -5.75
N ARG A 817 20.96 6.46 -4.51
CA ARG A 817 21.74 6.34 -3.28
C ARG A 817 22.16 4.90 -2.98
N SER A 818 21.24 3.94 -3.05
CA SER A 818 21.57 2.54 -2.74
C SER A 818 22.56 1.94 -3.75
N MET A 819 22.43 2.26 -5.04
CA MET A 819 23.37 1.81 -6.06
C MET A 819 24.78 2.40 -5.86
N ASN A 820 24.88 3.66 -5.44
CA ASN A 820 26.18 4.27 -5.10
C ASN A 820 26.87 3.52 -3.95
N GLN A 821 26.12 3.11 -2.92
CA GLN A 821 26.63 2.30 -1.82
C GLN A 821 27.07 0.90 -2.31
N LEU A 822 26.20 0.17 -3.01
CA LEU A 822 26.51 -1.17 -3.55
C LEU A 822 27.76 -1.18 -4.45
N VAL A 823 28.05 -0.09 -5.15
CA VAL A 823 29.29 0.10 -5.91
C VAL A 823 30.53 0.17 -5.01
N VAL A 824 30.51 0.99 -3.95
CA VAL A 824 31.60 1.06 -2.94
C VAL A 824 31.94 -0.33 -2.41
N GLU A 825 30.90 -1.06 -2.02
CA GLU A 825 30.97 -2.39 -1.42
C GLU A 825 31.63 -3.40 -2.36
N LEU A 826 31.09 -3.52 -3.57
CA LEU A 826 31.57 -4.46 -4.58
C LEU A 826 33.03 -4.18 -4.96
N MET A 827 33.37 -2.93 -5.26
CA MET A 827 34.71 -2.56 -5.73
C MET A 827 35.76 -2.73 -4.62
N THR A 828 35.39 -2.44 -3.36
CA THR A 828 36.27 -2.69 -2.21
C THR A 828 36.54 -4.17 -1.98
N LYS A 829 35.53 -5.04 -2.15
CA LYS A 829 35.71 -6.51 -2.09
C LYS A 829 36.53 -7.06 -3.26
N LEU A 830 36.41 -6.43 -4.43
CA LEU A 830 37.22 -6.66 -5.63
C LEU A 830 38.71 -6.80 -5.29
N GLU A 831 39.25 -5.74 -4.70
CA GLU A 831 40.69 -5.57 -4.55
C GLU A 831 41.26 -6.30 -3.31
N HIS A 832 40.48 -6.53 -2.26
CA HIS A 832 40.91 -7.39 -1.14
C HIS A 832 41.14 -8.83 -1.58
N ASN A 833 40.30 -9.36 -2.47
CA ASN A 833 40.47 -10.71 -3.02
C ASN A 833 41.65 -10.80 -4.01
N SER A 834 42.04 -9.70 -4.66
CA SER A 834 43.25 -9.63 -5.49
C SER A 834 44.55 -9.43 -4.69
N ALA A 835 44.48 -9.10 -3.40
CA ALA A 835 45.63 -8.79 -2.56
C ALA A 835 46.19 -9.98 -1.74
N ALA A 836 45.65 -11.18 -1.90
CA ALA A 836 46.19 -12.38 -1.26
C ALA A 836 47.59 -12.73 -1.81
N PRO A 837 48.61 -12.96 -0.96
CA PRO A 837 49.99 -13.03 -1.42
C PRO A 837 50.29 -14.32 -2.20
N THR A 838 50.61 -14.15 -3.49
CA THR A 838 51.18 -15.25 -4.29
C THR A 838 52.60 -15.55 -3.80
N ARG A 839 52.88 -16.84 -3.54
CA ARG A 839 54.09 -17.33 -2.87
C ARG A 839 55.34 -17.06 -3.71
N LEU A 840 56.16 -16.09 -3.31
CA LEU A 840 57.42 -15.74 -3.97
C LEU A 840 58.44 -16.90 -3.91
N VAL A 841 58.95 -17.29 -5.07
CA VAL A 841 60.19 -18.06 -5.21
C VAL A 841 61.36 -17.06 -5.30
N VAL A 842 62.44 -17.35 -4.57
CA VAL A 842 63.58 -16.44 -4.40
C VAL A 842 64.46 -16.39 -5.67
N GLY A 843 64.81 -15.18 -6.09
CA GLY A 843 65.84 -14.91 -7.10
C GLY A 843 66.51 -13.57 -6.81
N THR A 844 67.82 -13.58 -6.55
CA THR A 844 68.60 -12.42 -6.06
C THR A 844 69.20 -11.58 -7.19
N GLY A 845 69.23 -10.24 -7.05
CA GLY A 845 70.32 -9.44 -7.64
C GLY A 845 70.03 -8.00 -8.06
N ALA A 846 70.90 -7.10 -7.59
CA ALA A 846 71.26 -5.79 -8.13
C ALA A 846 70.33 -4.57 -7.94
N THR A 847 70.96 -3.53 -7.38
CA THR A 847 70.47 -2.19 -7.02
C THR A 847 70.68 -1.14 -8.11
N THR A 848 69.80 -0.13 -8.20
CA THR A 848 70.16 1.28 -8.50
C THR A 848 69.07 2.28 -8.06
N HIS A 849 69.48 3.35 -7.37
CA HIS A 849 68.78 4.65 -7.26
C HIS A 849 69.38 5.61 -8.33
N PRO A 850 68.83 6.82 -8.66
CA PRO A 850 67.92 7.71 -7.88
C PRO A 850 66.65 8.11 -8.69
N GLU A 851 65.87 9.20 -8.50
CA GLU A 851 65.94 10.41 -7.64
C GLU A 851 64.54 11.03 -7.38
N LEU A 852 64.46 12.25 -6.83
CA LEU A 852 63.24 13.05 -6.61
C LEU A 852 63.48 14.54 -6.91
N PRO A 853 62.63 15.23 -7.70
CA PRO A 853 62.56 16.69 -7.72
C PRO A 853 61.31 17.22 -6.98
N THR A 854 61.53 17.91 -5.86
CA THR A 854 60.53 18.73 -5.14
C THR A 854 60.36 20.11 -5.77
N THR A 855 59.12 20.61 -5.98
CA THR A 855 58.66 22.02 -5.77
C THR A 855 57.28 22.33 -6.40
N ALA A 856 56.16 21.79 -5.87
CA ALA A 856 54.81 22.10 -6.39
C ALA A 856 53.65 22.13 -5.36
N SER A 857 53.93 22.30 -4.05
CA SER A 857 52.97 21.92 -2.98
C SER A 857 52.36 23.04 -2.11
N ILE A 858 52.74 24.31 -2.25
CA ILE A 858 52.30 25.38 -1.31
C ILE A 858 51.07 26.16 -1.82
N ALA A 859 51.01 26.52 -3.11
CA ALA A 859 49.86 27.24 -3.68
C ALA A 859 48.59 26.38 -3.74
N SER A 860 48.76 25.09 -4.04
CA SER A 860 47.67 24.11 -4.16
C SER A 860 46.99 23.83 -2.82
N ARG A 861 47.76 23.70 -1.73
CA ARG A 861 47.23 23.53 -0.36
C ARG A 861 46.36 24.71 0.08
N ARG A 862 46.84 25.94 -0.10
CA ARG A 862 46.08 27.15 0.28
C ARG A 862 44.76 27.30 -0.50
N ARG A 863 44.69 26.85 -1.76
CA ARG A 863 43.44 26.80 -2.54
C ARG A 863 42.48 25.72 -2.03
N LEU A 864 43.00 24.55 -1.66
CA LEU A 864 42.21 23.44 -1.12
C LEU A 864 41.61 23.78 0.26
N GLU A 865 42.41 24.35 1.17
CA GLU A 865 41.98 24.80 2.50
C GLU A 865 40.91 25.91 2.40
N ALA A 866 41.07 26.85 1.45
CA ALA A 866 40.08 27.88 1.19
C ALA A 866 38.77 27.33 0.61
N ALA A 867 38.85 26.29 -0.23
CA ALA A 867 37.67 25.61 -0.78
C ALA A 867 36.94 24.78 0.29
N GLN A 868 37.67 24.04 1.14
CA GLN A 868 37.10 23.26 2.25
C GLN A 868 36.37 24.16 3.25
N ARG A 869 36.97 25.28 3.67
CA ARG A 869 36.29 26.28 4.54
C ARG A 869 35.05 26.90 3.90
N ARG A 870 34.96 26.93 2.58
CA ARG A 870 33.79 27.42 1.83
C ARG A 870 32.70 26.36 1.74
N ALA A 871 33.07 25.08 1.63
CA ALA A 871 32.17 23.94 1.66
C ALA A 871 31.57 23.70 3.06
N GLU A 872 32.40 23.76 4.12
CA GLU A 872 31.93 23.66 5.52
C GLU A 872 30.91 24.73 5.86
N LYS A 873 31.17 26.00 5.50
CA LYS A 873 30.19 27.08 5.67
C LYS A 873 28.86 26.79 4.96
N ARG A 874 28.91 26.31 3.71
CA ARG A 874 27.72 25.98 2.92
C ARG A 874 26.95 24.79 3.51
N SER A 875 27.65 23.83 4.10
CA SER A 875 27.05 22.70 4.84
C SER A 875 26.30 23.16 6.08
N VAL A 876 26.90 24.03 6.90
CA VAL A 876 26.24 24.58 8.11
C VAL A 876 25.02 25.44 7.74
N THR A 877 25.11 26.30 6.71
CA THR A 877 23.95 27.06 6.23
C THR A 877 22.84 26.15 5.70
N SER A 878 23.20 25.07 4.99
CA SER A 878 22.25 24.05 4.50
C SER A 878 21.57 23.30 5.65
N GLN A 879 22.31 22.95 6.71
CA GLN A 879 21.75 22.28 7.90
C GLN A 879 20.79 23.19 8.68
N ILE A 880 21.11 24.48 8.82
CA ILE A 880 20.21 25.46 9.46
C ILE A 880 18.94 25.66 8.62
N ALA A 881 19.05 25.76 7.29
CA ALA A 881 17.90 25.86 6.39
C ALA A 881 17.03 24.58 6.42
N ALA A 882 17.65 23.40 6.43
CA ALA A 882 16.95 22.12 6.53
C ALA A 882 16.25 21.95 7.89
N ALA A 883 16.89 22.35 8.99
CA ALA A 883 16.28 22.32 10.32
C ALA A 883 15.12 23.32 10.45
N ALA A 884 15.22 24.49 9.81
CA ALA A 884 14.12 25.44 9.72
C ALA A 884 12.94 24.87 8.92
N LEU A 885 13.17 24.32 7.72
CA LEU A 885 12.11 23.65 6.94
C LEU A 885 11.45 22.50 7.72
N HIS A 886 12.25 21.67 8.40
CA HIS A 886 11.75 20.55 9.20
C HIS A 886 10.95 21.01 10.45
N PHE A 887 11.12 22.26 10.90
CA PHE A 887 10.27 22.87 11.93
C PHE A 887 8.94 23.40 11.35
N PHE A 888 8.97 23.98 10.14
CA PHE A 888 7.75 24.44 9.46
C PHE A 888 6.78 23.31 9.05
N ASP A 889 7.29 22.10 8.83
CA ASP A 889 6.49 20.95 8.37
C ASP A 889 5.78 20.17 9.50
N ARG A 890 6.00 20.53 10.78
CA ARG A 890 5.33 19.89 11.94
C ARG A 890 4.47 20.87 12.74
N LYS A 891 3.17 20.90 12.44
CA LYS A 891 2.13 21.52 13.30
C LYS A 891 1.82 20.70 14.57
N THR A 892 2.83 20.39 15.39
CA THR A 892 2.65 19.87 16.76
C THR A 892 3.83 20.23 17.65
N LEU A 893 3.59 21.03 18.69
CA LEU A 893 4.51 21.14 19.83
C LEU A 893 4.38 19.86 20.68
N PRO A 894 5.48 19.22 21.10
CA PRO A 894 5.41 18.05 21.97
C PRO A 894 5.01 18.47 23.39
N THR A 895 3.89 17.96 23.88
CA THR A 895 3.50 18.06 25.28
C THR A 895 4.37 17.13 26.14
N SER A 896 5.25 17.74 26.94
CA SER A 896 5.75 17.22 28.23
C SER A 896 6.24 15.75 28.29
N SER A 897 7.55 15.54 28.32
CA SER A 897 8.17 14.69 29.36
C SER A 897 9.70 14.79 29.46
N ALA A 898 10.18 14.77 30.71
CA ALA A 898 11.52 14.35 31.15
C ALA A 898 12.78 15.16 30.72
N VAL A 899 12.93 16.37 31.29
CA VAL A 899 14.27 16.84 31.74
C VAL A 899 14.21 17.00 33.26
N ARG A 900 15.05 16.25 34.00
CA ARG A 900 15.18 16.39 35.46
C ARG A 900 16.14 17.53 35.77
N ILE A 901 15.68 18.56 36.47
CA ILE A 901 16.54 19.55 37.15
C ILE A 901 16.18 19.54 38.64
N GLY A 902 17.20 19.63 39.50
CA GLY A 902 17.08 19.43 40.93
C GLY A 902 16.30 20.52 41.68
N SER A 903 15.67 20.11 42.77
CA SER A 903 14.86 20.93 43.68
C SER A 903 15.66 21.96 44.48
N SER A 904 15.11 23.16 44.66
CA SER A 904 15.20 23.90 45.93
C SER A 904 13.95 24.77 46.14
N ALA A 905 13.67 25.14 47.39
CA ALA A 905 12.32 25.43 47.89
C ALA A 905 11.79 26.87 47.66
N GLY A 906 10.46 26.98 47.59
CA GLY A 906 9.72 28.09 48.21
C GLY A 906 8.77 28.90 47.31
N GLY A 907 7.49 28.98 47.70
CA GLY A 907 6.58 30.05 47.27
C GLY A 907 5.32 29.60 46.54
N SER A 908 4.17 30.13 46.96
CA SER A 908 2.83 29.91 46.41
C SER A 908 2.51 30.79 45.20
N GLY A 909 1.74 30.29 44.23
CA GLY A 909 1.04 31.14 43.25
C GLY A 909 0.63 30.37 42.00
N GLY A 910 -0.65 30.46 41.62
CA GLY A 910 -1.14 29.84 40.39
C GLY A 910 -0.69 30.59 39.13
N GLY A 911 -0.17 29.86 38.15
CA GLY A 911 0.19 30.37 36.83
C GLY A 911 0.70 29.23 35.95
N GLY A 912 0.21 29.12 34.71
CA GLY A 912 0.65 28.07 33.79
C GLY A 912 2.14 28.22 33.47
N ASN A 913 2.91 27.14 33.64
CA ASN A 913 4.35 27.10 33.41
C ASN A 913 4.72 27.54 31.99
N THR A 914 5.00 28.83 31.84
CA THR A 914 5.46 29.43 30.59
C THR A 914 6.97 29.56 30.69
N LEU A 915 7.71 28.69 29.99
CA LEU A 915 9.18 28.73 29.93
C LEU A 915 9.66 30.18 29.71
N THR A 916 10.65 30.61 30.49
CA THR A 916 11.19 31.97 30.39
C THR A 916 11.85 32.18 29.03
N PHE A 917 12.00 33.44 28.63
CA PHE A 917 12.59 33.79 27.33
C PHE A 917 14.00 33.17 27.15
N MET A 918 14.82 33.17 28.20
CA MET A 918 16.16 32.59 28.15
C MET A 918 16.16 31.06 28.05
N GLU A 919 15.22 30.36 28.70
CA GLU A 919 15.10 28.90 28.60
C GLU A 919 14.63 28.46 27.22
N LYS A 920 13.69 29.18 26.61
CA LYS A 920 13.25 28.94 25.22
C LYS A 920 14.40 29.14 24.23
N VAL A 921 15.20 30.20 24.39
CA VAL A 921 16.39 30.45 23.58
C VAL A 921 17.46 29.37 23.78
N GLN A 922 17.64 28.87 25.01
CA GLN A 922 18.59 27.80 25.30
C GLN A 922 18.16 26.45 24.67
N MET A 923 16.88 26.09 24.78
CA MET A 923 16.33 24.91 24.09
C MET A 923 16.55 24.96 22.57
N ILE A 924 16.33 26.12 21.94
CA ILE A 924 16.54 26.29 20.49
C ILE A 924 18.02 26.13 20.12
N LYS A 925 18.95 26.67 20.93
CA LYS A 925 20.40 26.51 20.71
C LYS A 925 20.86 25.06 20.84
N GLU A 926 20.38 24.34 21.85
CA GLU A 926 20.72 22.93 22.08
C GLU A 926 20.13 22.02 21.01
N TYR A 927 18.87 22.26 20.61
CA TYR A 927 18.20 21.49 19.56
C TYR A 927 18.87 21.67 18.18
N LEU A 928 19.30 22.90 17.85
CA LEU A 928 20.00 23.22 16.60
C LEU A 928 21.52 23.00 16.65
N ARG A 929 22.08 22.63 17.81
CA ARG A 929 23.54 22.50 18.06
C ARG A 929 24.37 23.72 17.60
N ILE A 930 23.84 24.92 17.80
CA ILE A 930 24.55 26.16 17.44
C ILE A 930 25.52 26.50 18.57
N ASP A 931 26.82 26.32 18.29
CA ASP A 931 27.89 26.66 19.23
C ASP A 931 27.95 28.17 19.50
N ALA A 932 28.36 28.54 20.73
CA ALA A 932 28.18 29.90 21.25
C ALA A 932 29.04 30.97 20.52
N ASP A 933 30.10 30.54 19.83
CA ASP A 933 31.07 31.40 19.14
C ASP A 933 30.81 31.60 17.63
N ALA A 934 29.58 31.34 17.16
CA ALA A 934 29.17 31.56 15.77
C ALA A 934 29.46 33.02 15.30
N PRO A 935 30.31 33.25 14.27
CA PRO A 935 30.72 34.61 13.89
C PRO A 935 29.54 35.48 13.41
N LYS A 936 29.49 36.75 13.86
CA LYS A 936 28.43 37.72 13.52
C LYS A 936 28.04 37.80 12.03
N ALA A 937 28.98 37.54 11.12
CA ALA A 937 28.72 37.49 9.68
C ALA A 937 27.68 36.41 9.27
N VAL A 938 27.68 35.25 9.94
CA VAL A 938 26.76 34.14 9.64
C VAL A 938 25.32 34.50 10.02
N LEU A 939 25.14 35.21 11.14
CA LEU A 939 23.84 35.71 11.59
C LEU A 939 23.30 36.82 10.67
N ALA A 940 24.18 37.71 10.18
CA ALA A 940 23.78 38.75 9.23
C ALA A 940 23.30 38.17 7.88
N GLU A 941 23.99 37.15 7.37
CA GLU A 941 23.67 36.49 6.10
C GLU A 941 22.37 35.66 6.20
N ALA A 942 22.11 35.02 7.35
CA ALA A 942 20.85 34.34 7.63
C ALA A 942 19.64 35.30 7.68
N ASN A 943 19.79 36.46 8.33
CA ASN A 943 18.75 37.49 8.37
C ASN A 943 18.42 38.03 6.97
N GLN A 944 19.45 38.24 6.13
CA GLN A 944 19.27 38.67 4.75
C GLN A 944 18.52 37.63 3.90
N GLN A 945 18.78 36.33 4.09
CA GLN A 945 18.08 35.25 3.38
C GLN A 945 16.63 35.05 3.84
N MET A 946 16.29 35.40 5.10
CA MET A 946 14.90 35.43 5.58
C MET A 946 14.16 36.74 5.24
N GLY A 947 14.76 37.64 4.45
CA GLY A 947 14.15 38.91 4.06
C GLY A 947 14.06 39.96 5.18
N ILE A 948 14.73 39.74 6.31
CA ILE A 948 14.71 40.64 7.47
C ILE A 948 15.74 41.74 7.23
N THR A 949 15.29 42.91 6.76
CA THR A 949 16.12 44.12 6.70
C THR A 949 16.45 44.58 8.11
N ALA A 950 17.68 44.30 8.55
CA ALA A 950 18.09 44.49 9.92
C ALA A 950 18.34 45.97 10.28
N GLU A 951 17.33 46.62 10.87
CA GLU A 951 17.53 47.76 11.79
C GLU A 951 16.32 47.90 12.73
N GLY A 952 16.46 47.40 13.97
CA GLY A 952 15.40 47.41 14.97
C GLY A 952 15.69 46.45 16.13
N ALA A 953 15.20 46.77 17.34
CA ALA A 953 15.45 45.96 18.52
C ALA A 953 14.77 44.58 18.46
N LEU A 954 15.38 43.57 19.08
CA LEU A 954 14.93 42.17 19.11
C LEU A 954 13.42 41.94 19.34
N PRO A 955 12.70 42.69 20.21
CA PRO A 955 11.25 42.50 20.38
C PRO A 955 10.44 42.67 19.09
N ALA A 956 10.78 43.64 18.23
CA ALA A 956 10.08 43.86 16.95
C ALA A 956 10.37 42.74 15.94
N GLN A 957 11.54 42.12 16.01
CA GLN A 957 11.91 40.98 15.17
C GLN A 957 11.13 39.72 15.56
N ALA A 958 10.79 39.57 16.85
CA ALA A 958 9.95 38.48 17.34
C ALA A 958 8.49 38.60 16.86
N GLU A 959 7.88 39.80 16.90
CA GLU A 959 6.50 39.99 16.42
C GLU A 959 6.33 39.62 14.94
N VAL A 960 7.30 39.95 14.09
CA VAL A 960 7.28 39.54 12.66
C VAL A 960 7.36 38.02 12.52
N LEU A 961 8.15 37.35 13.36
CA LEU A 961 8.23 35.89 13.39
C LEU A 961 6.91 35.25 13.86
N TYR A 962 6.25 35.82 14.87
CA TYR A 962 4.94 35.36 15.36
C TYR A 962 3.83 35.56 14.31
N ALA A 963 3.83 36.71 13.62
CA ALA A 963 2.89 36.98 12.53
C ALA A 963 3.07 35.99 11.36
N ALA A 964 4.31 35.61 11.02
CA ALA A 964 4.62 34.64 9.97
C ALA A 964 4.13 33.20 10.29
N ILE A 965 4.05 32.82 11.57
CA ILE A 965 3.47 31.54 12.02
C ILE A 965 1.96 31.63 12.33
N GLY A 966 1.31 32.74 11.98
CA GLY A 966 -0.14 32.93 12.12
C GLY A 966 -0.64 33.24 13.53
N PHE A 967 0.26 33.51 14.49
CA PHE A 967 -0.10 33.97 15.83
C PHE A 967 -0.13 35.50 15.85
N LYS A 968 -1.26 36.08 16.25
CA LYS A 968 -1.31 37.46 16.77
C LYS A 968 -1.22 37.42 18.30
N PRO A 969 -0.58 38.42 18.93
CA PRO A 969 -0.57 38.55 20.39
C PRO A 969 -1.98 38.82 20.95
#